data_AF-Q6FXA0-F1
#
_entry.id   AF-Q6FXA0-F1
#
_cell.length_a   1.000
_cell.length_b   1.000
_cell.length_c   1.000
_cell.angle_alpha   90.00
_cell.angle_beta   90.00
_cell.angle_gamma   90.00
#
_symmetry.space_group_name_H-M   'P 1'
#
loop_
_entity.id
_entity.type
_entity.pdbx_description
1 polymer ?
#
loop_
_entity_poly.entity_id
_entity_poly.type
_entity_poly.pdbx_seq_one_letter_code
_entity_poly.pdbx_strand_id
1 'polypeptide(L)'
;MKLPSEILDIIASHGLDSCKTSIAWSYVSSYFRDLVKKTVGVMLVQDGGHSPLEDECVRPDILDFRVLLHKNRNMLYLNSDENATIRSIECFLQNFKNIVIVIQSDRSFSDPLASTLNEIARHCTSGTNVCIIYSTTTNFLSKLYFREFGIREDKLVLSELHIIGSSALSNNADLCDVDTLFETTYIYEIDNLFSLSVKHQHHSLIAPQLTTIKQLNYNDSMLNINAFLNDCTNLEMIDSMRFPLSPNNESAGQYILPSCKVLHLNNFNSGVKYPTINGNNVSLYLKISPAIRLSDPEFSNLIFENIKKLEIDTNPSICHHVRFMNCKFPKLKKISCNSSIISWDDLKQSQAPLTSLKINLNSFEQLQWLTNCPYDLKNLDITTLNKKILDFNNNTNLYQDMKIVAKNVKFQLDSIWKAFILQNVFLTNYSSIEQLTICLDEHELYESINDCPKNLKELGFTNDGDCILIDIPYITHLTLFETVAQKSLSQNYSTQAAATKSLNSTNNRKFSYGSDISNDYGFSSDLAPVISPSLFRWNNVIGVNNESIRKNSIISFDERYSYSKRRTSSMSTTSMFSRSSFPYINDEVILDDAIVFKFNDKMPDIFTTGLGALESALFNFEDLRDKQLANLHIIYQFSQPEGIYNEGDVTGILFESISRIINYPYHLKLPSILISNLHITFKVPTEFELFDSKALETVQSLLIQSKYNVKVVNELDFHGNKSHTELCFQRL
;
A
#
# COMPACT_ATOMS: atom_id res chain seq x y z
N MET A 1 -36.25 33.55 -35.36
CA MET A 1 -35.08 34.25 -35.95
C MET A 1 -34.12 33.16 -36.40
N LYS A 2 -33.84 33.01 -37.71
CA LYS A 2 -32.84 32.02 -38.19
C LYS A 2 -31.50 32.74 -38.26
N LEU A 3 -30.46 32.19 -37.62
CA LEU A 3 -29.09 32.69 -37.79
C LEU A 3 -28.68 32.55 -39.26
N PRO A 4 -28.04 33.56 -39.87
CA PRO A 4 -27.48 33.45 -41.23
C PRO A 4 -26.48 32.29 -41.31
N SER A 5 -26.54 31.51 -42.38
CA SER A 5 -25.66 30.37 -42.63
C SER A 5 -24.18 30.77 -42.61
N GLU A 6 -23.87 31.97 -43.07
CA GLU A 6 -22.52 32.51 -43.16
C GLU A 6 -21.90 32.73 -41.76
N ILE A 7 -22.72 33.14 -40.78
CA ILE A 7 -22.26 33.30 -39.39
C ILE A 7 -22.05 31.93 -38.75
N LEU A 8 -22.94 30.97 -39.03
CA LEU A 8 -22.78 29.60 -38.54
C LEU A 8 -21.56 28.91 -39.16
N ASP A 9 -21.22 29.18 -40.42
CA ASP A 9 -20.00 28.69 -41.07
C ASP A 9 -18.74 29.23 -40.40
N ILE A 10 -18.73 30.52 -40.07
CA ILE A 10 -17.62 31.15 -39.34
C ILE A 10 -17.48 30.52 -37.96
N ILE A 11 -18.58 30.41 -37.20
CA ILE A 11 -18.54 29.81 -35.86
C ILE A 11 -18.10 28.34 -35.93
N ALA A 12 -18.68 27.57 -36.85
CA ALA A 12 -18.34 26.16 -37.03
C ALA A 12 -16.87 26.00 -37.38
N SER A 13 -16.36 26.73 -38.38
CA SER A 13 -14.96 26.64 -38.82
C SER A 13 -13.93 27.08 -37.76
N HIS A 14 -14.29 28.02 -36.87
CA HIS A 14 -13.42 28.43 -35.77
C HIS A 14 -13.46 27.46 -34.59
N GLY A 15 -14.55 26.71 -34.40
CA GLY A 15 -14.72 25.75 -33.30
C GLY A 15 -14.32 24.30 -33.61
N LEU A 16 -13.51 24.05 -34.64
CA LEU A 16 -13.03 22.70 -35.00
C LEU A 16 -11.66 22.36 -34.40
N ASP A 17 -11.22 23.15 -33.42
CA ASP A 17 -10.03 22.96 -32.59
C ASP A 17 -10.23 21.88 -31.50
N SER A 18 -11.48 21.62 -31.12
CA SER A 18 -11.90 20.57 -30.17
C SER A 18 -12.49 19.34 -30.88
N CYS A 19 -12.18 18.14 -30.36
CA CYS A 19 -12.74 16.88 -30.82
C CYS A 19 -14.25 16.83 -30.52
N LYS A 20 -14.66 17.15 -29.29
CA LYS A 20 -16.09 17.18 -28.91
C LYS A 20 -16.89 18.15 -29.77
N THR A 21 -16.34 19.32 -30.05
CA THR A 21 -17.03 20.34 -30.86
C THR A 21 -17.14 19.91 -32.32
N SER A 22 -16.10 19.28 -32.88
CA SER A 22 -16.12 18.69 -34.22
C SER A 22 -17.18 17.60 -34.36
N ILE A 23 -17.33 16.75 -33.34
CA ILE A 23 -18.35 15.69 -33.29
C ILE A 23 -19.75 16.32 -33.19
N ALA A 24 -19.95 17.29 -32.30
CA ALA A 24 -21.22 18.00 -32.17
C ALA A 24 -21.67 18.65 -33.48
N TRP A 25 -20.79 19.38 -34.18
CA TRP A 25 -21.11 19.97 -35.49
C TRP A 25 -21.50 18.93 -36.54
N SER A 26 -20.88 17.75 -36.51
CA SER A 26 -21.21 16.64 -37.41
C SER A 26 -22.62 16.06 -37.20
N TYR A 27 -23.20 16.27 -36.02
CA TYR A 27 -24.56 15.89 -35.66
C TYR A 27 -25.62 16.93 -36.03
N VAL A 28 -25.25 18.21 -36.18
CA VAL A 28 -26.20 19.29 -36.48
C VAL A 28 -26.85 19.12 -37.86
N SER A 29 -26.06 18.84 -38.90
CA SER A 29 -26.58 18.59 -40.25
C SER A 29 -25.55 17.89 -41.16
N SER A 30 -25.99 17.37 -42.30
CA SER A 30 -25.09 16.81 -43.33
C SER A 30 -24.11 17.84 -43.88
N TYR A 31 -24.53 19.10 -43.99
CA TYR A 31 -23.69 20.19 -44.47
C TYR A 31 -22.50 20.44 -43.53
N PHE A 32 -22.74 20.57 -42.21
CA PHE A 32 -21.66 20.75 -41.24
C PHE A 32 -20.79 19.51 -41.10
N ARG A 33 -21.37 18.32 -41.22
CA ARG A 33 -20.60 17.06 -41.29
C ARG A 33 -19.61 17.05 -42.45
N ASP A 34 -20.02 17.51 -43.63
CA ASP A 34 -19.14 17.61 -44.79
C ASP A 34 -18.07 18.70 -44.61
N LEU A 35 -18.40 19.81 -43.93
CA LEU A 35 -17.43 20.84 -43.56
C LEU A 35 -16.35 20.26 -42.64
N VAL A 36 -16.75 19.61 -41.53
CA VAL A 36 -15.84 18.97 -40.57
C VAL A 36 -14.92 17.97 -41.26
N LYS A 37 -15.47 17.12 -42.14
CA LYS A 37 -14.70 16.12 -42.90
C LYS A 37 -13.70 16.70 -43.88
N LYS A 38 -13.87 17.96 -44.31
CA LYS A 38 -12.91 18.66 -45.18
C LYS A 38 -11.77 19.31 -44.38
N THR A 39 -12.01 19.66 -43.12
CA THR A 39 -11.11 20.47 -42.31
C THR A 39 -10.37 19.68 -41.23
N VAL A 40 -10.93 18.56 -40.77
CA VAL A 40 -10.38 17.72 -39.71
C VAL A 40 -9.81 16.43 -40.30
N GLY A 41 -8.52 16.21 -40.09
CA GLY A 41 -7.83 14.95 -40.41
C GLY A 41 -7.86 14.00 -39.21
N VAL A 42 -8.21 12.75 -39.43
CA VAL A 42 -8.24 11.69 -38.41
C VAL A 42 -7.14 10.68 -38.66
N MET A 43 -6.26 10.49 -37.68
CA MET A 43 -5.20 9.48 -37.71
C MET A 43 -5.57 8.33 -36.77
N LEU A 44 -5.65 7.11 -37.29
CA LEU A 44 -5.91 5.91 -36.51
C LEU A 44 -4.58 5.19 -36.28
N VAL A 45 -4.16 5.05 -35.02
CA VAL A 45 -2.92 4.39 -34.61
C VAL A 45 -3.28 3.12 -33.84
N GLN A 46 -3.01 1.96 -34.44
CA GLN A 46 -3.10 0.66 -33.78
C GLN A 46 -1.75 0.34 -33.15
N ASP A 47 -1.77 -0.06 -31.87
CA ASP A 47 -0.60 -0.51 -31.12
C ASP A 47 -0.89 -1.84 -30.43
N GLY A 48 -0.56 -2.95 -31.09
CA GLY A 48 -0.93 -4.28 -30.60
C GLY A 48 -1.54 -5.20 -31.65
N GLY A 49 -1.97 -6.38 -31.20
CA GLY A 49 -2.43 -7.46 -32.07
C GLY A 49 -3.88 -7.32 -32.56
N HIS A 50 -4.69 -6.49 -31.90
CA HIS A 50 -6.12 -6.35 -32.21
C HIS A 50 -6.42 -5.23 -33.22
N SER A 51 -7.07 -5.59 -34.33
CA SER A 51 -7.48 -4.68 -35.40
C SER A 51 -8.54 -3.67 -34.91
N PRO A 52 -8.41 -2.36 -35.23
CA PRO A 52 -9.31 -1.30 -34.78
C PRO A 52 -10.74 -1.38 -35.35
N LEU A 53 -10.96 -2.25 -36.33
CA LEU A 53 -12.20 -2.31 -37.11
C LEU A 53 -12.94 -3.65 -37.04
N GLU A 54 -12.35 -4.69 -36.45
CA GLU A 54 -12.89 -6.06 -36.56
C GLU A 54 -13.46 -6.66 -35.27
N ASP A 55 -13.16 -6.12 -34.08
CA ASP A 55 -13.64 -6.73 -32.84
C ASP A 55 -14.79 -5.96 -32.17
N GLU A 56 -15.84 -6.70 -31.82
CA GLU A 56 -16.95 -6.37 -30.91
C GLU A 56 -16.47 -5.94 -29.49
N CYS A 57 -15.16 -5.89 -29.25
CA CYS A 57 -14.54 -5.39 -28.02
C CYS A 57 -14.49 -3.86 -27.91
N VAL A 58 -14.79 -3.11 -28.98
CA VAL A 58 -15.05 -1.67 -28.87
C VAL A 58 -16.46 -1.49 -28.31
N ARG A 59 -16.55 -1.45 -26.97
CA ARG A 59 -17.70 -0.98 -26.19
C ARG A 59 -18.29 0.31 -26.81
N PRO A 60 -19.59 0.59 -26.63
CA PRO A 60 -20.27 1.73 -27.26
C PRO A 60 -19.38 2.98 -27.23
N ASP A 61 -19.07 3.47 -28.43
CA ASP A 61 -18.08 4.52 -28.71
C ASP A 61 -18.31 5.72 -27.78
N ILE A 62 -17.57 5.79 -26.65
CA ILE A 62 -17.79 6.77 -25.56
C ILE A 62 -17.79 8.21 -26.10
N LEU A 63 -17.13 8.43 -27.23
CA LEU A 63 -17.04 9.73 -27.90
C LEU A 63 -17.66 9.74 -29.31
N ASP A 64 -18.04 8.61 -29.89
CA ASP A 64 -18.60 8.48 -31.25
C ASP A 64 -17.77 9.19 -32.33
N PHE A 65 -16.44 9.04 -32.25
CA PHE A 65 -15.52 9.70 -33.19
C PHE A 65 -15.69 9.20 -34.62
N ARG A 66 -16.33 8.03 -34.81
CA ARG A 66 -16.62 7.43 -36.12
C ARG A 66 -17.43 8.37 -37.03
N VAL A 67 -18.23 9.29 -36.48
CA VAL A 67 -18.96 10.29 -37.26
C VAL A 67 -18.04 11.19 -38.09
N LEU A 68 -16.81 11.41 -37.62
CA LEU A 68 -15.78 12.24 -38.26
C LEU A 68 -15.17 11.55 -39.49
N LEU A 69 -15.32 10.23 -39.61
CA LEU A 69 -14.63 9.46 -40.64
C LEU A 69 -15.31 9.57 -42.00
N HIS A 70 -14.50 9.77 -43.05
CA HIS A 70 -14.87 9.54 -44.43
C HIS A 70 -13.83 8.61 -45.06
N LYS A 71 -14.27 7.44 -45.53
CA LYS A 71 -13.38 6.46 -46.19
C LYS A 71 -12.49 7.17 -47.22
N ASN A 72 -11.18 7.09 -47.03
CA ASN A 72 -10.09 7.53 -47.90
C ASN A 72 -9.98 9.05 -48.20
N ARG A 73 -10.65 9.94 -47.46
CA ARG A 73 -10.55 11.40 -47.69
C ARG A 73 -9.87 12.16 -46.56
N ASN A 74 -10.21 11.85 -45.33
CA ASN A 74 -9.71 12.55 -44.14
C ASN A 74 -9.20 11.57 -43.08
N MET A 75 -8.80 10.37 -43.49
CA MET A 75 -8.31 9.31 -42.62
C MET A 75 -6.92 8.86 -43.06
N LEU A 76 -6.03 8.66 -42.09
CA LEU A 76 -4.78 7.92 -42.25
C LEU A 76 -4.72 6.81 -41.19
N TYR A 77 -4.44 5.58 -41.61
CA TYR A 77 -4.26 4.44 -40.72
C TYR A 77 -2.77 4.11 -40.57
N LEU A 78 -2.34 3.89 -39.33
CA LEU A 78 -0.97 3.59 -38.93
C LEU A 78 -0.98 2.38 -37.98
N ASN A 79 -0.16 1.38 -38.27
CA ASN A 79 0.17 0.31 -37.33
C ASN A 79 1.53 0.64 -36.72
N SER A 80 1.63 0.75 -35.40
CA SER A 80 2.87 1.13 -34.71
C SER A 80 4.01 0.13 -34.93
N ASP A 81 3.68 -1.15 -35.11
CA ASP A 81 4.65 -2.23 -35.36
C ASP A 81 5.16 -2.27 -36.80
N GLU A 82 4.46 -1.61 -37.72
CA GLU A 82 4.87 -1.50 -39.11
C GLU A 82 5.63 -0.19 -39.33
N ASN A 83 6.61 -0.22 -40.22
CA ASN A 83 7.27 1.00 -40.65
C ASN A 83 6.31 1.85 -41.47
N ALA A 84 5.56 2.72 -40.78
CA ALA A 84 4.78 3.76 -41.42
C ALA A 84 5.69 4.57 -42.35
N THR A 85 5.24 4.81 -43.58
CA THR A 85 6.03 5.61 -44.51
C THR A 85 6.01 7.06 -44.00
N ILE A 86 7.13 7.59 -43.50
CA ILE A 86 7.23 8.98 -43.01
C ILE A 86 6.58 9.98 -43.98
N ARG A 87 6.73 9.73 -45.29
CA ARG A 87 6.13 10.52 -46.36
C ARG A 87 4.58 10.54 -46.33
N SER A 88 3.91 9.46 -45.95
CA SER A 88 2.44 9.44 -45.87
C SER A 88 1.94 10.25 -44.68
N ILE A 89 2.64 10.19 -43.54
CA ILE A 89 2.37 11.02 -42.35
C ILE A 89 2.55 12.49 -42.71
N GLU A 90 3.68 12.86 -43.31
CA GLU A 90 3.98 14.24 -43.70
C GLU A 90 2.94 14.79 -44.69
N CYS A 91 2.64 14.06 -45.78
CA CYS A 91 1.64 14.49 -46.75
C CYS A 91 0.25 14.63 -46.14
N PHE A 92 -0.13 13.79 -45.18
CA PHE A 92 -1.41 13.90 -44.50
C PHE A 92 -1.47 15.14 -43.60
N LEU A 93 -0.45 15.35 -42.76
CA LEU A 93 -0.39 16.47 -41.82
C LEU A 93 -0.33 17.84 -42.51
N GLN A 94 0.23 17.93 -43.72
CA GLN A 94 0.23 19.17 -44.51
C GLN A 94 -1.16 19.57 -45.02
N ASN A 95 -2.11 18.63 -45.13
CA ASN A 95 -3.44 18.91 -45.68
C ASN A 95 -4.45 19.40 -44.64
N PHE A 96 -4.17 19.23 -43.35
CA PHE A 96 -5.14 19.49 -42.27
C PHE A 96 -4.53 20.32 -41.15
N LYS A 97 -5.25 21.37 -40.73
CA LYS A 97 -4.87 22.21 -39.57
C LYS A 97 -5.37 21.66 -38.25
N ASN A 98 -6.44 20.86 -38.27
CA ASN A 98 -7.01 20.21 -37.09
C ASN A 98 -6.83 18.71 -37.23
N ILE A 99 -6.13 18.09 -36.28
CA ILE A 99 -5.79 16.67 -36.31
C ILE A 99 -6.38 15.99 -35.08
N VAL A 100 -7.13 14.90 -35.31
CA VAL A 100 -7.60 13.99 -34.26
C VAL A 100 -6.81 12.69 -34.39
N ILE A 101 -6.05 12.33 -33.35
CA ILE A 101 -5.28 11.09 -33.29
C ILE A 101 -6.03 10.12 -32.38
N VAL A 102 -6.48 9.00 -32.92
CA VAL A 102 -7.13 7.92 -32.17
C VAL A 102 -6.13 6.79 -32.02
N ILE A 103 -5.74 6.52 -30.78
CA ILE A 103 -4.77 5.50 -30.41
C ILE A 103 -5.53 4.37 -29.73
N GLN A 104 -5.29 3.14 -30.17
CA GLN A 104 -5.75 1.94 -29.49
C GLN A 104 -4.54 1.11 -29.13
N SER A 105 -4.34 0.88 -27.84
CA SER A 105 -3.22 0.09 -27.33
C SER A 105 -3.70 -1.02 -26.41
N ASP A 106 -3.25 -2.24 -26.68
CA ASP A 106 -3.44 -3.40 -25.80
C ASP A 106 -2.18 -3.72 -24.97
N ARG A 107 -1.15 -2.88 -25.06
CA ARG A 107 0.17 -3.10 -24.44
C ARG A 107 0.37 -2.26 -23.19
N SER A 108 1.10 -2.82 -22.23
CA SER A 108 1.53 -2.12 -21.02
C SER A 108 2.74 -1.20 -21.23
N PHE A 109 3.37 -1.19 -22.42
CA PHE A 109 4.36 -0.20 -22.88
C PHE A 109 4.68 -0.48 -24.36
N SER A 110 5.02 0.56 -25.13
CA SER A 110 5.29 0.42 -26.57
C SER A 110 6.23 1.51 -27.07
N ASP A 111 7.51 1.16 -27.26
CA ASP A 111 8.48 2.02 -27.94
C ASP A 111 8.06 2.36 -29.38
N PRO A 112 7.51 1.42 -30.19
CA PRO A 112 7.03 1.75 -31.54
C PRO A 112 5.92 2.81 -31.54
N LEU A 113 4.97 2.76 -30.58
CA LEU A 113 3.96 3.79 -30.41
C LEU A 113 4.59 5.14 -30.08
N ALA A 114 5.53 5.17 -29.12
CA ALA A 114 6.25 6.40 -28.76
C ALA A 114 6.97 7.01 -29.98
N SER A 115 7.63 6.17 -30.80
CA SER A 115 8.29 6.60 -32.03
C SER A 115 7.31 7.18 -33.05
N THR A 116 6.19 6.49 -33.27
CA THR A 116 5.14 6.93 -34.20
C THR A 116 4.57 8.30 -33.80
N LEU A 117 4.25 8.47 -32.51
CA LEU A 117 3.75 9.72 -31.97
C LEU A 117 4.77 10.87 -32.07
N ASN A 118 6.06 10.56 -31.87
CA ASN A 118 7.13 11.54 -32.06
C ASN A 118 7.23 12.01 -33.52
N GLU A 119 7.12 11.10 -34.49
CA GLU A 119 7.15 11.46 -35.91
C GLU A 119 5.92 12.31 -36.29
N ILE A 120 4.73 11.99 -35.77
CA ILE A 120 3.54 12.82 -35.98
C ILE A 120 3.79 14.25 -35.44
N ALA A 121 4.24 14.37 -34.19
CA ALA A 121 4.51 15.67 -33.57
C ALA A 121 5.56 16.50 -34.35
N ARG A 122 6.57 15.85 -34.92
CA ARG A 122 7.64 16.49 -35.71
C ARG A 122 7.17 17.09 -37.02
N HIS A 123 6.25 16.40 -37.68
CA HIS A 123 5.77 16.75 -39.03
C HIS A 123 4.51 17.61 -39.05
N CYS A 124 3.89 17.87 -37.89
CA CYS A 124 2.81 18.84 -37.78
C CYS A 124 3.27 20.27 -38.17
N THR A 125 2.41 21.00 -38.86
CA THR A 125 2.66 22.38 -39.24
C THR A 125 2.46 23.35 -38.06
N SER A 126 3.04 24.55 -38.15
CA SER A 126 2.84 25.57 -37.10
C SER A 126 1.37 26.02 -37.05
N GLY A 127 0.82 26.07 -35.84
CA GLY A 127 -0.59 26.36 -35.57
C GLY A 127 -1.53 25.17 -35.78
N THR A 128 -1.01 23.94 -35.91
CA THR A 128 -1.85 22.74 -35.97
C THR A 128 -2.47 22.47 -34.60
N ASN A 129 -3.80 22.34 -34.55
CA ASN A 129 -4.56 21.90 -33.38
C ASN A 129 -4.55 20.37 -33.31
N VAL A 130 -4.19 19.81 -32.16
CA VAL A 130 -4.09 18.36 -31.95
C VAL A 130 -5.02 17.94 -30.82
N CYS A 131 -5.90 16.98 -31.12
CA CYS A 131 -6.70 16.26 -30.14
C CYS A 131 -6.31 14.78 -30.15
N ILE A 132 -6.23 14.14 -28.98
CA ILE A 132 -5.89 12.73 -28.86
C ILE A 132 -6.99 11.98 -28.13
N ILE A 133 -7.39 10.83 -28.69
CA ILE A 133 -8.22 9.83 -28.01
C ILE A 133 -7.34 8.60 -27.80
N TYR A 134 -6.95 8.32 -26.56
CA TYR A 134 -6.13 7.19 -26.17
C TYR A 134 -7.01 6.14 -25.47
N SER A 135 -7.25 5.02 -26.15
CA SER A 135 -7.97 3.88 -25.62
C SER A 135 -6.98 2.79 -25.22
N THR A 136 -7.05 2.34 -23.97
CA THR A 136 -6.19 1.28 -23.45
C THR A 136 -7.02 0.19 -22.77
N THR A 137 -6.70 -1.07 -23.05
CA THR A 137 -7.30 -2.21 -22.36
C THR A 137 -6.56 -2.60 -21.07
N THR A 138 -5.33 -2.10 -20.90
CA THR A 138 -4.44 -2.45 -19.77
C THR A 138 -4.33 -1.36 -18.71
N ASN A 139 -5.06 -0.25 -18.85
CA ASN A 139 -4.96 0.94 -17.98
C ASN A 139 -3.51 1.39 -17.76
N PHE A 140 -2.74 1.36 -18.84
CA PHE A 140 -1.39 1.88 -18.88
C PHE A 140 -1.33 3.15 -19.71
N LEU A 141 -0.63 4.17 -19.22
CA LEU A 141 -0.26 5.33 -20.01
C LEU A 141 1.08 5.87 -19.54
N SER A 142 2.00 6.12 -20.47
CA SER A 142 3.31 6.73 -20.14
C SER A 142 3.37 8.18 -20.59
N LYS A 143 3.92 9.05 -19.73
CA LYS A 143 4.28 10.44 -20.07
C LYS A 143 5.24 10.54 -21.26
N LEU A 144 5.99 9.48 -21.56
CA LEU A 144 6.94 9.46 -22.67
C LEU A 144 6.26 9.55 -24.03
N TYR A 145 5.02 9.07 -24.16
CA TYR A 145 4.26 9.09 -25.42
C TYR A 145 3.99 10.51 -25.92
N PHE A 146 3.84 11.47 -25.02
CA PHE A 146 3.51 12.86 -25.37
C PHE A 146 4.70 13.81 -25.25
N ARG A 147 5.90 13.29 -25.03
CA ARG A 147 7.10 14.11 -24.77
C ARG A 147 7.43 15.04 -25.94
N GLU A 148 7.43 14.55 -27.17
CA GLU A 148 7.76 15.38 -28.35
C GLU A 148 6.68 16.44 -28.62
N PHE A 149 5.41 16.15 -28.31
CA PHE A 149 4.33 17.15 -28.34
C PHE A 149 4.61 18.29 -27.37
N GLY A 150 4.99 17.98 -26.13
CA GLY A 150 5.35 18.98 -25.12
C GLY A 150 6.60 19.80 -25.50
N ILE A 151 7.56 19.23 -26.24
CA ILE A 151 8.73 19.98 -26.74
C ILE A 151 8.32 21.00 -27.83
N ARG A 152 7.20 20.76 -28.51
CA ARG A 152 6.72 21.55 -29.67
C ARG A 152 5.48 22.39 -29.36
N GLU A 153 5.25 22.72 -28.09
CA GLU A 153 4.18 23.64 -27.66
C GLU A 153 4.29 25.03 -28.33
N ASP A 154 5.47 25.41 -28.83
CA ASP A 154 5.67 26.63 -29.63
C ASP A 154 5.03 26.58 -31.03
N LYS A 155 4.76 25.37 -31.53
CA LYS A 155 4.22 25.12 -32.88
C LYS A 155 2.85 24.49 -32.87
N LEU A 156 2.52 23.73 -31.84
CA LEU A 156 1.30 22.93 -31.75
C LEU A 156 0.37 23.51 -30.70
N VAL A 157 -0.92 23.49 -30.99
CA VAL A 157 -1.96 23.78 -30.00
C VAL A 157 -2.52 22.43 -29.54
N LEU A 158 -2.24 22.06 -28.29
CA LEU A 158 -2.67 20.79 -27.69
C LEU A 158 -4.01 20.99 -26.98
N SER A 159 -5.11 20.76 -27.70
CA SER A 159 -6.44 21.16 -27.23
C SER A 159 -7.07 20.14 -26.28
N GLU A 160 -7.27 18.89 -26.71
CA GLU A 160 -7.98 17.87 -25.93
C GLU A 160 -7.23 16.52 -25.88
N LEU A 161 -7.18 15.92 -24.69
CA LEU A 161 -6.75 14.54 -24.50
C LEU A 161 -7.88 13.75 -23.83
N HIS A 162 -8.33 12.67 -24.46
CA HIS A 162 -9.28 11.72 -23.89
C HIS A 162 -8.56 10.41 -23.59
N ILE A 163 -8.56 9.99 -22.33
CA ILE A 163 -8.00 8.71 -21.90
C ILE A 163 -9.16 7.79 -21.53
N ILE A 164 -9.27 6.67 -22.21
CA ILE A 164 -10.34 5.69 -22.04
C ILE A 164 -9.70 4.38 -21.57
N GLY A 165 -9.99 3.99 -20.33
CA GLY A 165 -9.54 2.72 -19.75
C GLY A 165 -10.51 1.57 -20.02
N SER A 166 -10.24 0.44 -19.37
CA SER A 166 -11.11 -0.73 -19.33
C SER A 166 -11.45 -1.07 -17.88
N SER A 167 -12.72 -0.92 -17.54
CA SER A 167 -13.23 -1.20 -16.18
C SER A 167 -13.17 -2.70 -15.79
N ALA A 168 -12.83 -3.61 -16.71
CA ALA A 168 -12.99 -5.06 -16.52
C ALA A 168 -11.74 -5.78 -15.99
N LEU A 169 -10.59 -5.09 -15.90
CA LEU A 169 -9.27 -5.72 -15.64
C LEU A 169 -8.53 -5.11 -14.43
N SER A 170 -9.24 -4.42 -13.53
CA SER A 170 -8.69 -3.70 -12.37
C SER A 170 -8.19 -4.63 -11.24
N ASN A 171 -7.27 -5.53 -11.55
CA ASN A 171 -6.51 -6.28 -10.54
C ASN A 171 -5.15 -5.59 -10.36
N ASN A 172 -5.17 -4.54 -9.53
CA ASN A 172 -4.09 -4.13 -8.63
C ASN A 172 -2.89 -3.27 -9.08
N ALA A 173 -2.83 -2.70 -10.29
CA ALA A 173 -1.99 -1.51 -10.50
C ALA A 173 -2.32 -0.78 -11.80
N ASP A 174 -3.30 0.14 -11.80
CA ASP A 174 -3.37 1.12 -12.89
C ASP A 174 -2.07 1.94 -12.89
N LEU A 175 -1.35 1.87 -14.02
CA LEU A 175 -0.05 2.53 -14.24
C LEU A 175 -0.24 3.71 -15.21
N CYS A 176 -1.31 4.47 -15.01
CA CYS A 176 -1.56 5.69 -15.77
C CYS A 176 -0.75 6.87 -15.20
N ASP A 177 0.24 7.30 -15.98
CA ASP A 177 1.03 8.49 -15.76
C ASP A 177 0.52 9.62 -16.68
N VAL A 178 -0.22 10.57 -16.11
CA VAL A 178 -0.83 11.68 -16.84
C VAL A 178 -0.02 12.97 -16.63
N ASP A 179 0.37 13.61 -17.72
CA ASP A 179 0.85 14.99 -17.73
C ASP A 179 -0.22 15.85 -18.43
N THR A 180 -0.71 16.90 -17.76
CA THR A 180 -1.70 17.82 -18.35
C THR A 180 -1.02 18.77 -19.32
N LEU A 181 -0.50 18.24 -20.43
CA LEU A 181 0.07 19.03 -21.54
C LEU A 181 -1.04 19.67 -22.38
N PHE A 182 -2.16 18.97 -22.52
CA PHE A 182 -3.34 19.45 -23.22
C PHE A 182 -4.12 20.44 -22.35
N GLU A 183 -4.80 21.40 -22.98
CA GLU A 183 -5.64 22.38 -22.29
C GLU A 183 -6.76 21.70 -21.50
N THR A 184 -7.36 20.65 -22.07
CA THR A 184 -8.37 19.84 -21.39
C THR A 184 -8.04 18.35 -21.47
N THR A 185 -7.95 17.70 -20.32
CA THR A 185 -7.79 16.25 -20.22
C THR A 185 -9.05 15.62 -19.65
N TYR A 186 -9.60 14.63 -20.36
CA TYR A 186 -10.71 13.81 -19.93
C TYR A 186 -10.24 12.41 -19.60
N ILE A 187 -10.71 11.86 -18.47
CA ILE A 187 -10.41 10.49 -18.06
C ILE A 187 -11.72 9.73 -17.86
N TYR A 188 -11.84 8.60 -18.56
CA TYR A 188 -13.01 7.74 -18.56
C TYR A 188 -12.61 6.31 -18.16
N GLU A 189 -13.43 5.66 -17.34
CA GLU A 189 -13.26 4.25 -16.95
C GLU A 189 -11.91 3.93 -16.31
N ILE A 190 -11.27 4.93 -15.71
CA ILE A 190 -10.05 4.79 -14.90
C ILE A 190 -10.34 5.45 -13.55
N ASP A 191 -10.24 4.67 -12.49
CA ASP A 191 -10.48 5.06 -11.10
C ASP A 191 -9.18 5.39 -10.36
N ASN A 192 -8.02 4.87 -10.80
CA ASN A 192 -6.74 5.14 -10.17
C ASN A 192 -5.70 5.74 -11.13
N LEU A 193 -5.02 6.80 -10.69
CA LEU A 193 -3.84 7.34 -11.38
C LEU A 193 -2.57 7.06 -10.57
N PHE A 194 -1.54 6.56 -11.24
CA PHE A 194 -0.23 6.42 -10.62
C PHE A 194 0.43 7.78 -10.41
N SER A 195 0.38 8.65 -11.42
CA SER A 195 0.84 10.02 -11.25
C SER A 195 0.09 11.01 -12.14
N LEU A 196 -0.12 12.21 -11.60
CA LEU A 196 -0.71 13.35 -12.28
C LEU A 196 0.24 14.55 -12.14
N SER A 197 0.75 15.08 -13.26
CA SER A 197 1.50 16.34 -13.26
C SER A 197 0.67 17.48 -13.84
N VAL A 198 0.46 18.52 -13.04
CA VAL A 198 -0.19 19.76 -13.47
C VAL A 198 0.86 20.72 -14.01
N LYS A 199 0.74 21.09 -15.28
CA LYS A 199 1.71 21.96 -15.98
C LYS A 199 1.34 23.44 -15.88
N HIS A 200 0.08 23.78 -16.10
CA HIS A 200 -0.39 25.17 -16.23
C HIS A 200 -1.72 25.39 -15.51
N GLN A 201 -1.94 26.62 -15.04
CA GLN A 201 -3.13 27.02 -14.28
C GLN A 201 -4.44 27.03 -15.09
N HIS A 202 -4.32 27.18 -16.41
CA HIS A 202 -5.47 27.25 -17.32
C HIS A 202 -5.93 25.89 -17.80
N HIS A 203 -5.16 24.83 -17.50
CA HIS A 203 -5.51 23.49 -17.93
C HIS A 203 -6.58 22.92 -17.00
N SER A 204 -7.42 22.04 -17.55
CA SER A 204 -8.52 21.41 -16.84
C SER A 204 -8.43 19.89 -16.90
N LEU A 205 -8.88 19.24 -15.83
CA LEU A 205 -8.98 17.79 -15.72
C LEU A 205 -10.42 17.43 -15.38
N ILE A 206 -11.07 16.66 -16.25
CA ILE A 206 -12.44 16.18 -16.07
C ILE A 206 -12.39 14.66 -15.91
N ALA A 207 -12.50 14.20 -14.67
CA ALA A 207 -12.32 12.80 -14.30
C ALA A 207 -13.31 12.39 -13.18
N PRO A 208 -14.62 12.32 -13.47
CA PRO A 208 -15.64 12.13 -12.44
C PRO A 208 -15.59 10.75 -11.75
N GLN A 209 -15.01 9.74 -12.39
CA GLN A 209 -14.86 8.38 -11.83
C GLN A 209 -13.54 8.18 -11.06
N LEU A 210 -12.65 9.16 -11.07
CA LEU A 210 -11.36 9.08 -10.41
C LEU A 210 -11.53 9.03 -8.88
N THR A 211 -11.03 7.98 -8.25
CA THR A 211 -11.07 7.78 -6.80
C THR A 211 -9.71 8.01 -6.14
N THR A 212 -8.62 7.66 -6.84
CA THR A 212 -7.27 7.71 -6.24
C THR A 212 -6.24 8.39 -7.14
N ILE A 213 -5.44 9.27 -6.55
CA ILE A 213 -4.22 9.81 -7.17
C ILE A 213 -3.03 9.41 -6.29
N LYS A 214 -2.19 8.48 -6.77
CA LYS A 214 -1.01 8.06 -6.00
C LYS A 214 0.04 9.16 -5.87
N GLN A 215 0.23 9.96 -6.93
CA GLN A 215 1.20 11.06 -6.91
C GLN A 215 0.67 12.31 -7.63
N LEU A 216 0.54 13.40 -6.89
CA LEU A 216 0.18 14.70 -7.43
C LEU A 216 1.40 15.61 -7.49
N ASN A 217 1.83 15.94 -8.70
CA ASN A 217 3.00 16.77 -8.96
C ASN A 217 2.58 18.10 -9.59
N TYR A 218 3.13 19.19 -9.06
CA TYR A 218 2.97 20.52 -9.62
C TYR A 218 4.23 21.33 -9.29
N ASN A 219 4.67 22.15 -10.24
CA ASN A 219 5.91 22.93 -10.10
C ASN A 219 5.63 24.40 -9.81
N ASP A 220 4.45 24.90 -10.20
CA ASP A 220 4.07 26.29 -10.02
C ASP A 220 3.28 26.46 -8.72
N SER A 221 3.77 27.37 -7.88
CA SER A 221 3.21 27.71 -6.58
C SER A 221 1.92 28.53 -6.70
N MET A 222 1.67 29.14 -7.85
CA MET A 222 0.42 29.87 -8.14
C MET A 222 -0.75 28.94 -8.49
N LEU A 223 -0.50 27.64 -8.68
CA LEU A 223 -1.53 26.69 -9.07
C LEU A 223 -2.56 26.48 -7.95
N ASN A 224 -3.81 26.81 -8.25
CA ASN A 224 -4.96 26.47 -7.41
C ASN A 224 -5.39 25.02 -7.66
N ILE A 225 -4.72 24.08 -6.98
CA ILE A 225 -4.99 22.64 -7.11
C ILE A 225 -6.43 22.28 -6.72
N ASN A 226 -7.02 22.98 -5.75
CA ASN A 226 -8.41 22.75 -5.37
C ASN A 226 -9.37 23.06 -6.54
N ALA A 227 -9.18 24.18 -7.23
CA ALA A 227 -9.99 24.51 -8.41
C ALA A 227 -9.72 23.55 -9.58
N PHE A 228 -8.46 23.14 -9.78
CA PHE A 228 -8.07 22.21 -10.83
C PHE A 228 -8.74 20.83 -10.68
N LEU A 229 -8.91 20.33 -9.46
CA LEU A 229 -9.52 19.04 -9.17
C LEU A 229 -11.05 19.10 -8.92
N ASN A 230 -11.71 20.24 -9.18
CA ASN A 230 -13.15 20.39 -8.92
C ASN A 230 -14.02 19.38 -9.67
N ASP A 231 -13.62 18.98 -10.89
CA ASP A 231 -14.37 18.04 -11.72
C ASP A 231 -14.00 16.56 -11.43
N CYS A 232 -13.22 16.30 -10.37
CA CYS A 232 -12.89 14.97 -9.85
C CYS A 232 -13.81 14.64 -8.66
N THR A 233 -15.12 14.54 -8.89
CA THR A 233 -16.14 14.55 -7.82
C THR A 233 -16.10 13.36 -6.86
N ASN A 234 -15.53 12.23 -7.29
CA ASN A 234 -15.44 11.00 -6.49
C ASN A 234 -14.04 10.77 -5.88
N LEU A 235 -13.17 11.80 -5.89
CA LEU A 235 -11.81 11.68 -5.38
C LEU A 235 -11.80 11.36 -3.88
N GLU A 236 -11.34 10.17 -3.53
CA GLU A 236 -11.27 9.70 -2.16
C GLU A 236 -9.87 9.89 -1.56
N MET A 237 -8.82 9.68 -2.34
CA MET A 237 -7.46 9.52 -1.83
C MET A 237 -6.40 10.20 -2.70
N ILE A 238 -5.49 10.93 -2.03
CA ILE A 238 -4.26 11.47 -2.61
C ILE A 238 -3.06 10.98 -1.77
N ASP A 239 -2.28 10.04 -2.30
CA ASP A 239 -1.21 9.35 -1.52
C ASP A 239 0.08 10.12 -1.38
N SER A 240 0.33 11.06 -2.27
CA SER A 240 1.54 11.86 -2.24
C SER A 240 1.31 13.20 -2.88
N MET A 241 1.24 14.23 -2.04
CA MET A 241 1.25 15.63 -2.44
C MET A 241 2.38 16.32 -1.68
N ARG A 242 3.19 17.15 -2.35
CA ARG A 242 4.20 17.95 -1.67
C ARG A 242 3.54 19.04 -0.83
N PHE A 243 4.18 19.42 0.27
CA PHE A 243 3.78 20.61 1.03
C PHE A 243 3.75 21.85 0.11
N PRO A 244 2.62 22.59 0.06
CA PRO A 244 2.47 23.74 -0.82
C PRO A 244 3.39 24.89 -0.39
N LEU A 245 4.05 25.52 -1.35
CA LEU A 245 4.96 26.65 -1.12
C LEU A 245 4.27 27.97 -1.48
N SER A 246 4.58 29.04 -0.74
CA SER A 246 4.07 30.38 -1.08
C SER A 246 4.83 30.92 -2.31
N PRO A 247 4.13 31.48 -3.31
CA PRO A 247 4.77 31.97 -4.53
C PRO A 247 5.78 33.10 -4.34
N ASN A 248 5.67 33.90 -3.28
CA ASN A 248 6.42 35.16 -3.17
C ASN A 248 7.02 35.48 -1.79
N ASN A 249 7.22 34.51 -0.89
CA ASN A 249 7.67 34.77 0.52
C ASN A 249 6.79 35.75 1.33
N GLU A 250 5.77 36.35 0.72
CA GLU A 250 4.76 37.18 1.35
C GLU A 250 3.84 36.29 2.18
N SER A 251 3.89 36.54 3.48
CA SER A 251 3.00 35.98 4.49
C SER A 251 1.64 36.66 4.37
N ALA A 252 0.65 36.01 3.76
CA ALA A 252 -0.77 36.28 4.02
C ALA A 252 -1.74 35.30 3.33
N GLY A 253 -1.33 34.61 2.27
CA GLY A 253 -2.25 33.72 1.54
C GLY A 253 -2.60 32.45 2.31
N GLN A 254 -3.87 32.07 2.27
CA GLN A 254 -4.34 30.74 2.66
C GLN A 254 -4.29 29.83 1.43
N TYR A 255 -3.62 28.68 1.53
CA TYR A 255 -3.61 27.65 0.48
C TYR A 255 -4.70 26.62 0.77
N ILE A 256 -5.67 26.49 -0.13
CA ILE A 256 -6.80 25.57 0.01
C ILE A 256 -6.45 24.23 -0.64
N LEU A 257 -6.52 23.15 0.14
CA LEU A 257 -6.29 21.78 -0.34
C LEU A 257 -7.54 21.23 -1.05
N PRO A 258 -7.36 20.31 -2.01
CA PRO A 258 -8.47 19.66 -2.71
C PRO A 258 -9.34 18.82 -1.77
N SER A 259 -10.61 18.63 -2.15
CA SER A 259 -11.52 17.76 -1.39
C SER A 259 -11.19 16.29 -1.58
N CYS A 260 -11.05 15.56 -0.46
CA CYS A 260 -10.81 14.11 -0.44
C CYS A 260 -11.11 13.54 0.97
N LYS A 261 -11.13 12.22 1.10
CA LYS A 261 -11.19 11.56 2.42
C LYS A 261 -9.79 11.44 3.03
N VAL A 262 -8.81 11.05 2.22
CA VAL A 262 -7.44 10.74 2.64
C VAL A 262 -6.44 11.62 1.90
N LEU A 263 -5.55 12.28 2.64
CA LEU A 263 -4.48 13.10 2.08
C LEU A 263 -3.15 12.80 2.76
N HIS A 264 -2.09 12.65 1.96
CA HIS A 264 -0.72 12.53 2.45
C HIS A 264 0.13 13.71 1.96
N LEU A 265 0.65 14.49 2.92
CA LEU A 265 1.56 15.60 2.67
C LEU A 265 3.00 15.19 2.94
N ASN A 266 3.85 15.30 1.93
CA ASN A 266 5.23 14.82 1.96
C ASN A 266 6.25 15.95 1.75
N ASN A 267 7.49 15.72 2.19
CA ASN A 267 8.64 16.61 2.02
C ASN A 267 8.51 17.96 2.74
N PHE A 268 8.00 17.96 3.98
CA PHE A 268 8.11 19.15 4.84
C PHE A 268 9.58 19.45 5.18
N ASN A 269 10.01 20.70 5.06
CA ASN A 269 11.37 21.15 5.34
C ASN A 269 11.35 22.31 6.35
N SER A 270 12.16 22.22 7.40
CA SER A 270 12.37 23.35 8.31
C SER A 270 13.15 24.48 7.62
N GLY A 271 12.86 25.72 8.01
CA GLY A 271 13.45 26.93 7.41
C GLY A 271 12.73 27.43 6.16
N VAL A 272 11.71 26.71 5.68
CA VAL A 272 10.81 27.17 4.62
C VAL A 272 9.57 27.82 5.22
N LYS A 273 9.17 28.96 4.67
CA LYS A 273 7.96 29.68 5.11
C LYS A 273 6.74 29.15 4.35
N TYR A 274 5.93 28.34 5.04
CA TYR A 274 4.69 27.79 4.49
C TYR A 274 3.52 28.78 4.61
N PRO A 275 2.59 28.83 3.64
CA PRO A 275 1.33 29.55 3.78
C PRO A 275 0.44 28.90 4.84
N THR A 276 -0.67 29.55 5.20
CA THR A 276 -1.69 28.87 6.03
C THR A 276 -2.35 27.79 5.20
N ILE A 277 -2.26 26.53 5.61
CA ILE A 277 -2.82 25.40 4.85
C ILE A 277 -4.23 25.12 5.36
N ASN A 278 -5.22 25.28 4.47
CA ASN A 278 -6.61 24.97 4.75
C ASN A 278 -6.98 23.61 4.14
N GLY A 279 -7.09 22.62 5.02
CA GLY A 279 -7.52 21.25 4.71
C GLY A 279 -8.94 20.94 5.19
N ASN A 280 -9.83 21.93 5.31
CA ASN A 280 -11.20 21.69 5.76
C ASN A 280 -11.98 20.75 4.84
N ASN A 281 -11.60 20.64 3.56
CA ASN A 281 -12.20 19.72 2.60
C ASN A 281 -11.65 18.28 2.72
N VAL A 282 -10.69 18.02 3.61
CA VAL A 282 -10.15 16.69 3.93
C VAL A 282 -10.90 16.13 5.14
N SER A 283 -11.59 14.99 4.96
CA SER A 283 -12.65 14.58 5.89
C SER A 283 -12.33 13.40 6.82
N LEU A 284 -11.28 12.61 6.58
CA LEU A 284 -11.02 11.38 7.35
C LEU A 284 -9.61 11.30 7.91
N TYR A 285 -8.59 11.30 7.05
CA TYR A 285 -7.23 10.92 7.41
C TYR A 285 -6.19 11.83 6.77
N LEU A 286 -5.25 12.29 7.60
CA LEU A 286 -4.09 13.06 7.18
C LEU A 286 -2.81 12.30 7.57
N LYS A 287 -1.93 12.07 6.60
CA LYS A 287 -0.55 11.63 6.84
C LYS A 287 0.41 12.79 6.55
N ILE A 288 1.36 13.01 7.44
CA ILE A 288 2.39 14.04 7.29
C ILE A 288 3.76 13.40 7.37
N SER A 289 4.58 13.62 6.35
CA SER A 289 5.95 13.08 6.26
C SER A 289 6.96 14.23 6.08
N PRO A 290 7.85 14.49 7.05
CA PRO A 290 8.95 15.42 6.86
C PRO A 290 10.00 14.90 5.86
N ALA A 291 10.88 15.79 5.41
CA ALA A 291 12.03 15.41 4.62
C ALA A 291 12.98 14.52 5.44
N ILE A 292 13.61 13.54 4.77
CA ILE A 292 14.40 12.45 5.39
C ILE A 292 15.48 12.92 6.39
N ARG A 293 16.05 14.10 6.17
CA ARG A 293 17.17 14.63 6.97
C ARG A 293 16.75 15.51 8.14
N LEU A 294 15.44 15.71 8.34
CA LEU A 294 14.93 16.60 9.36
C LEU A 294 14.78 15.89 10.70
N SER A 295 15.38 16.44 11.77
CA SER A 295 15.28 15.89 13.12
C SER A 295 14.02 16.36 13.84
N ASP A 296 13.73 17.64 13.89
CA ASP A 296 12.65 18.15 14.74
C ASP A 296 11.72 19.06 13.92
N PRO A 297 10.67 18.48 13.29
CA PRO A 297 9.78 19.25 12.44
C PRO A 297 8.83 20.13 13.26
N GLU A 298 8.77 21.41 12.90
CA GLU A 298 7.82 22.38 13.45
C GLU A 298 6.71 22.69 12.43
N PHE A 299 5.62 21.95 12.50
CA PHE A 299 4.47 22.18 11.62
C PHE A 299 3.70 23.40 12.08
N SER A 300 3.45 24.35 11.16
CA SER A 300 2.76 25.60 11.49
C SER A 300 1.57 25.88 10.57
N ASN A 301 0.56 26.56 11.13
CA ASN A 301 -0.60 27.09 10.40
C ASN A 301 -1.40 26.02 9.61
N LEU A 302 -1.56 24.83 10.19
CA LEU A 302 -2.36 23.74 9.61
C LEU A 302 -3.80 23.80 10.14
N ILE A 303 -4.78 23.99 9.27
CA ILE A 303 -6.21 24.04 9.62
C ILE A 303 -6.90 22.82 9.01
N PHE A 304 -7.21 21.82 9.82
CA PHE A 304 -7.88 20.59 9.41
C PHE A 304 -9.04 20.27 10.37
N GLU A 305 -10.17 20.93 10.18
CA GLU A 305 -11.29 20.85 11.12
C GLU A 305 -12.04 19.51 11.09
N ASN A 306 -11.92 18.75 9.99
CA ASN A 306 -12.74 17.58 9.73
C ASN A 306 -12.03 16.23 9.92
N ILE A 307 -10.69 16.21 10.00
CA ILE A 307 -9.94 14.96 10.09
C ILE A 307 -10.21 14.22 11.41
N LYS A 308 -10.26 12.89 11.33
CA LYS A 308 -10.47 12.00 12.50
C LYS A 308 -9.20 11.26 12.90
N LYS A 309 -8.30 11.02 11.95
CA LYS A 309 -6.99 10.37 12.14
C LYS A 309 -5.86 11.26 11.61
N LEU A 310 -4.77 11.35 12.38
CA LEU A 310 -3.51 11.97 11.99
C LEU A 310 -2.37 10.94 12.15
N GLU A 311 -1.48 10.86 11.18
CA GLU A 311 -0.26 10.05 11.25
C GLU A 311 0.95 10.88 10.88
N ILE A 312 1.99 10.81 11.71
CA ILE A 312 3.27 11.48 11.47
C ILE A 312 4.30 10.41 11.14
N ASP A 313 4.79 10.44 9.91
CA ASP A 313 5.72 9.45 9.39
C ASP A 313 7.15 9.98 9.43
N THR A 314 7.75 9.92 10.62
CA THR A 314 9.16 10.26 10.82
C THR A 314 10.05 9.05 10.62
N ASN A 315 11.35 9.31 10.43
CA ASN A 315 12.33 8.26 10.39
C ASN A 315 12.25 7.44 11.70
N PRO A 316 11.92 6.14 11.64
CA PRO A 316 11.72 5.33 12.85
C PRO A 316 13.01 5.14 13.66
N SER A 317 14.11 5.55 13.04
CA SER A 317 15.46 5.32 13.47
C SER A 317 15.89 6.24 14.61
N ILE A 318 15.22 7.38 14.76
CA ILE A 318 15.54 8.45 15.70
C ILE A 318 14.25 8.86 16.43
N CYS A 319 14.38 9.27 17.69
CA CYS A 319 13.29 9.93 18.41
C CYS A 319 13.21 11.39 17.95
N HIS A 320 12.08 11.82 17.42
CA HIS A 320 11.90 13.15 16.83
C HIS A 320 10.99 14.00 17.71
N HIS A 321 11.37 15.25 17.97
CA HIS A 321 10.48 16.21 18.64
C HIS A 321 9.67 16.98 17.61
N VAL A 322 8.36 16.77 17.63
CA VAL A 322 7.42 17.39 16.70
C VAL A 322 6.64 18.48 17.42
N ARG A 323 6.56 19.65 16.79
CA ARG A 323 5.77 20.77 17.30
C ARG A 323 4.64 21.14 16.35
N PHE A 324 3.50 21.51 16.92
CA PHE A 324 2.37 22.07 16.18
C PHE A 324 2.13 23.51 16.63
N MET A 325 2.43 24.46 15.75
CA MET A 325 2.29 25.89 16.01
C MET A 325 1.06 26.44 15.27
N ASN A 326 0.11 27.04 15.98
CA ASN A 326 -1.12 27.60 15.38
C ASN A 326 -1.90 26.60 14.51
N CYS A 327 -1.91 25.32 14.89
CA CYS A 327 -2.67 24.29 14.17
C CYS A 327 -4.08 24.14 14.76
N LYS A 328 -5.01 23.58 13.99
CA LYS A 328 -6.40 23.32 14.41
C LYS A 328 -6.87 21.94 13.96
N PHE A 329 -7.21 21.09 14.93
CA PHE A 329 -7.63 19.69 14.76
C PHE A 329 -8.86 19.31 15.64
N PRO A 330 -9.96 20.08 15.64
CA PRO A 330 -11.08 19.93 16.58
C PRO A 330 -11.80 18.57 16.57
N LYS A 331 -11.72 17.79 15.48
CA LYS A 331 -12.38 16.47 15.37
C LYS A 331 -11.40 15.29 15.43
N LEU A 332 -10.11 15.55 15.71
CA LEU A 332 -9.07 14.54 15.72
C LEU A 332 -9.25 13.60 16.93
N LYS A 333 -9.52 12.32 16.66
CA LYS A 333 -9.73 11.29 17.69
C LYS A 333 -8.57 10.32 17.82
N LYS A 334 -7.85 10.08 16.73
CA LYS A 334 -6.77 9.09 16.62
C LYS A 334 -5.47 9.76 16.15
N ILE A 335 -4.37 9.53 16.83
CA ILE A 335 -3.05 9.97 16.40
C ILE A 335 -2.07 8.81 16.36
N SER A 336 -1.27 8.72 15.29
CA SER A 336 -0.16 7.79 15.15
C SER A 336 1.14 8.58 15.11
N CYS A 337 1.92 8.49 16.18
CA CYS A 337 3.14 9.26 16.35
C CYS A 337 4.39 8.54 15.83
N ASN A 338 4.30 7.26 15.46
CA ASN A 338 5.46 6.43 15.11
C ASN A 338 6.58 6.63 16.17
N SER A 339 7.79 7.02 15.77
CA SER A 339 8.91 7.31 16.69
C SER A 339 8.94 8.74 17.25
N SER A 340 7.93 9.57 16.98
CA SER A 340 7.89 10.98 17.36
C SER A 340 7.28 11.24 18.73
N ILE A 341 7.76 12.30 19.38
CA ILE A 341 7.19 12.91 20.58
C ILE A 341 6.54 14.24 20.17
N ILE A 342 5.25 14.40 20.46
CA ILE A 342 4.49 15.62 20.15
C ILE A 342 4.12 16.32 21.46
N SER A 343 4.41 17.60 21.60
CA SER A 343 4.00 18.38 22.78
C SER A 343 2.49 18.22 23.06
N TRP A 344 2.15 17.80 24.28
CA TRP A 344 0.75 17.64 24.68
C TRP A 344 0.00 18.97 24.70
N ASP A 345 0.70 20.06 25.02
CA ASP A 345 0.14 21.41 25.00
C ASP A 345 -0.16 21.86 23.58
N ASP A 346 0.68 21.50 22.61
CA ASP A 346 0.45 21.82 21.19
C ASP A 346 -0.83 21.11 20.69
N LEU A 347 -1.06 19.85 21.11
CA LEU A 347 -2.28 19.10 20.79
C LEU A 347 -3.53 19.70 21.47
N LYS A 348 -3.41 20.16 22.72
CA LYS A 348 -4.49 20.86 23.43
C LYS A 348 -4.82 22.20 22.78
N GLN A 349 -3.81 22.99 22.44
CA GLN A 349 -3.96 24.26 21.73
C GLN A 349 -4.59 24.06 20.36
N SER A 350 -4.30 22.93 19.72
CA SER A 350 -4.95 22.50 18.47
C SER A 350 -6.39 22.01 18.64
N GLN A 351 -6.94 21.99 19.86
CA GLN A 351 -8.30 21.58 20.20
C GLN A 351 -8.61 20.10 19.93
N ALA A 352 -7.62 19.21 19.92
CA ALA A 352 -7.81 17.80 19.57
C ALA A 352 -8.44 16.97 20.73
N PRO A 353 -9.63 16.36 20.57
CA PRO A 353 -10.24 15.48 21.57
C PRO A 353 -9.75 14.03 21.42
N LEU A 354 -8.47 13.79 21.72
CA LEU A 354 -7.84 12.48 21.52
C LEU A 354 -8.47 11.39 22.37
N THR A 355 -8.75 10.24 21.74
CA THR A 355 -9.27 9.03 22.41
C THR A 355 -8.43 7.79 22.08
N SER A 356 -7.52 7.89 21.12
CA SER A 356 -6.70 6.77 20.70
C SER A 356 -5.33 7.23 20.21
N LEU A 357 -4.31 6.49 20.61
CA LEU A 357 -2.91 6.76 20.35
C LEU A 357 -2.22 5.50 19.83
N LYS A 358 -1.41 5.65 18.77
CA LYS A 358 -0.44 4.65 18.33
C LYS A 358 0.97 5.23 18.43
N ILE A 359 1.89 4.50 19.05
CA ILE A 359 3.28 4.95 19.26
C ILE A 359 4.27 3.79 19.12
N ASN A 360 5.46 4.10 18.60
CA ASN A 360 6.62 3.22 18.68
C ASN A 360 7.47 3.56 19.89
N LEU A 361 7.41 2.74 20.94
CA LEU A 361 8.16 2.97 22.19
C LEU A 361 9.58 2.41 22.09
N ASN A 362 10.51 3.27 21.67
CA ASN A 362 11.94 2.99 21.50
C ASN A 362 12.83 3.67 22.56
N SER A 363 12.32 4.64 23.34
CA SER A 363 13.13 5.40 24.32
C SER A 363 12.41 5.66 25.65
N PHE A 364 13.18 5.92 26.70
CA PHE A 364 12.66 6.35 28.01
C PHE A 364 11.89 7.66 27.91
N GLU A 365 12.33 8.58 27.06
CA GLU A 365 11.70 9.88 26.86
C GLU A 365 10.27 9.75 26.31
N GLN A 366 10.05 8.83 25.36
CA GLN A 366 8.72 8.53 24.84
C GLN A 366 7.81 7.91 25.91
N LEU A 367 8.37 7.08 26.79
CA LEU A 367 7.63 6.53 27.92
C LEU A 367 7.23 7.63 28.92
N GLN A 368 8.16 8.51 29.29
CA GLN A 368 7.88 9.65 30.17
C GLN A 368 6.84 10.60 29.54
N TRP A 369 6.94 10.82 28.23
CA TRP A 369 5.93 11.57 27.48
C TRP A 369 4.55 10.89 27.58
N LEU A 370 4.47 9.58 27.37
CA LEU A 370 3.22 8.82 27.43
C LEU A 370 2.60 8.84 28.83
N THR A 371 3.41 8.78 29.89
CA THR A 371 2.91 8.86 31.29
C THR A 371 2.37 10.23 31.65
N ASN A 372 2.84 11.28 30.96
CA ASN A 372 2.35 12.64 31.12
C ASN A 372 1.15 12.95 30.20
N CYS A 373 0.57 11.94 29.53
CA CYS A 373 -0.58 12.11 28.66
C CYS A 373 -1.77 12.70 29.44
N PRO A 374 -2.30 13.87 29.02
CA PRO A 374 -3.43 14.51 29.71
C PRO A 374 -4.80 14.02 29.22
N TYR A 375 -4.85 13.03 28.32
CA TYR A 375 -6.07 12.54 27.69
C TYR A 375 -6.48 11.19 28.28
N ASP A 376 -7.79 11.00 28.47
CA ASP A 376 -8.37 9.71 28.84
C ASP A 376 -8.44 8.79 27.60
N LEU A 377 -7.35 8.05 27.36
CA LEU A 377 -7.23 7.18 26.19
C LEU A 377 -8.16 5.96 26.30
N LYS A 378 -8.99 5.74 25.27
CA LYS A 378 -9.75 4.50 25.12
C LYS A 378 -8.88 3.39 24.53
N ASN A 379 -8.08 3.71 23.52
CA ASN A 379 -7.25 2.73 22.82
C ASN A 379 -5.78 3.20 22.74
N LEU A 380 -4.86 2.35 23.16
CA LEU A 380 -3.42 2.57 23.08
C LEU A 380 -2.78 1.42 22.32
N ASP A 381 -2.08 1.71 21.22
CA ASP A 381 -1.38 0.73 20.39
C ASP A 381 0.12 1.00 20.43
N ILE A 382 0.89 0.02 20.90
CA ILE A 382 2.33 0.11 21.11
C ILE A 382 3.02 -0.89 20.20
N THR A 383 3.79 -0.35 19.26
CA THR A 383 4.57 -1.10 18.27
C THR A 383 6.07 -0.78 18.41
N THR A 384 6.96 -1.46 17.68
CA THR A 384 8.36 -1.01 17.46
C THR A 384 8.78 -1.33 16.04
N LEU A 385 9.93 -0.78 15.66
CA LEU A 385 10.61 -1.10 14.41
C LEU A 385 12.01 -1.59 14.75
N ASN A 386 12.27 -2.85 14.42
CA ASN A 386 13.51 -3.62 14.53
C ASN A 386 14.79 -2.81 14.71
N LYS A 387 15.05 -2.41 15.95
CA LYS A 387 16.27 -1.71 16.32
C LYS A 387 16.76 -2.21 17.64
N LYS A 388 18.04 -2.58 17.66
CA LYS A 388 18.84 -2.83 18.86
C LYS A 388 18.79 -1.57 19.74
N ILE A 389 17.86 -1.52 20.70
CA ILE A 389 17.82 -0.46 21.70
C ILE A 389 18.97 -0.76 22.68
N LEU A 390 19.95 0.15 22.72
CA LEU A 390 21.24 -0.06 23.38
C LEU A 390 21.28 0.37 24.86
N ASP A 391 20.29 1.09 25.38
CA ASP A 391 20.38 1.64 26.73
C ASP A 391 19.23 1.17 27.63
N PHE A 392 19.33 -0.07 28.10
CA PHE A 392 18.62 -0.50 29.30
C PHE A 392 19.23 0.24 30.50
N ASN A 393 18.64 1.40 30.84
CA ASN A 393 19.04 2.15 32.03
C ASN A 393 18.64 1.35 33.28
N ASN A 394 19.64 0.90 34.05
CA ASN A 394 19.50 0.06 35.24
C ASN A 394 18.73 0.71 36.42
N ASN A 395 18.21 1.92 36.27
CA ASN A 395 17.45 2.60 37.32
C ASN A 395 15.97 2.16 37.27
N THR A 396 15.70 0.95 37.73
CA THR A 396 14.35 0.38 37.88
C THR A 396 13.41 1.26 38.71
N ASN A 397 13.96 2.04 39.64
CA ASN A 397 13.20 3.01 40.47
C ASN A 397 12.53 4.14 39.65
N LEU A 398 13.00 4.46 38.44
CA LEU A 398 12.39 5.52 37.62
C LEU A 398 11.02 5.13 37.05
N TYR A 399 10.69 3.84 37.03
CA TYR A 399 9.49 3.32 36.39
C TYR A 399 8.35 3.04 37.39
N GLN A 400 8.64 2.96 38.68
CA GLN A 400 7.67 2.53 39.71
C GLN A 400 6.52 3.52 39.94
N ASP A 401 6.74 4.82 39.66
CA ASP A 401 5.73 5.86 39.82
C ASP A 401 4.96 6.17 38.52
N MET A 402 5.31 5.51 37.41
CA MET A 402 4.70 5.76 36.11
C MET A 402 3.31 5.12 36.02
N LYS A 403 2.29 5.93 35.71
CA LYS A 403 0.91 5.46 35.53
C LYS A 403 0.40 5.82 34.15
N ILE A 404 0.04 4.79 33.38
CA ILE A 404 -0.61 4.93 32.08
C ILE A 404 -2.06 4.51 32.23
N VAL A 405 -2.99 5.39 31.87
CA VAL A 405 -4.44 5.14 31.97
C VAL A 405 -4.98 4.91 30.56
N ALA A 406 -5.35 3.67 30.26
CA ALA A 406 -6.00 3.30 29.00
C ALA A 406 -6.88 2.06 29.19
N LYS A 407 -8.08 2.07 28.59
CA LYS A 407 -9.01 0.93 28.68
C LYS A 407 -8.58 -0.26 27.84
N ASN A 408 -8.20 -0.01 26.59
CA ASN A 408 -7.78 -1.04 25.64
C ASN A 408 -6.32 -0.81 25.26
N VAL A 409 -5.46 -1.76 25.60
CA VAL A 409 -4.02 -1.69 25.32
C VAL A 409 -3.67 -2.81 24.35
N LYS A 410 -3.07 -2.45 23.22
CA LYS A 410 -2.44 -3.38 22.28
C LYS A 410 -0.93 -3.20 22.34
N PHE A 411 -0.21 -4.30 22.48
CA PHE A 411 1.22 -4.30 22.73
C PHE A 411 1.88 -5.40 21.87
N GLN A 412 2.75 -5.00 20.94
CA GLN A 412 3.58 -5.94 20.20
C GLN A 412 4.79 -6.31 21.05
N LEU A 413 5.07 -7.59 21.30
CA LEU A 413 6.14 -8.08 22.16
C LEU A 413 7.20 -8.79 21.32
N ASP A 414 8.31 -8.09 21.06
CA ASP A 414 9.39 -8.50 20.14
C ASP A 414 10.79 -8.21 20.70
N SER A 415 10.90 -7.75 21.96
CA SER A 415 12.18 -7.40 22.57
C SER A 415 12.12 -7.44 24.10
N ILE A 416 13.29 -7.64 24.75
CA ILE A 416 13.36 -7.67 26.22
C ILE A 416 12.90 -6.35 26.84
N TRP A 417 13.27 -5.22 26.23
CA TRP A 417 12.87 -3.88 26.68
C TRP A 417 11.35 -3.74 26.79
N LYS A 418 10.64 -4.31 25.82
CA LYS A 418 9.19 -4.34 25.82
C LYS A 418 8.59 -5.29 26.85
N ALA A 419 9.19 -6.45 27.05
CA ALA A 419 8.80 -7.34 28.14
C ALA A 419 8.92 -6.61 29.49
N PHE A 420 9.97 -5.82 29.67
CA PHE A 420 10.19 -5.03 30.88
C PHE A 420 9.15 -3.93 31.07
N ILE A 421 8.87 -3.15 30.02
CA ILE A 421 7.84 -2.11 30.06
C ILE A 421 6.47 -2.73 30.34
N LEU A 422 6.13 -3.82 29.66
CA LEU A 422 4.87 -4.52 29.86
C LEU A 422 4.71 -4.93 31.34
N GLN A 423 5.68 -5.66 31.87
CA GLN A 423 5.67 -6.17 33.25
C GLN A 423 5.66 -5.05 34.29
N ASN A 424 6.57 -4.09 34.19
CA ASN A 424 6.85 -3.15 35.28
C ASN A 424 6.04 -1.85 35.20
N VAL A 425 5.50 -1.49 34.02
CA VAL A 425 4.78 -0.21 33.83
C VAL A 425 3.30 -0.44 33.52
N PHE A 426 2.99 -1.35 32.58
CA PHE A 426 1.59 -1.56 32.17
C PHE A 426 0.84 -2.48 33.12
N LEU A 427 1.40 -3.65 33.41
CA LEU A 427 0.74 -4.66 34.24
C LEU A 427 0.70 -4.26 35.72
N THR A 428 1.62 -3.41 36.20
CA THR A 428 1.54 -2.82 37.54
C THR A 428 0.36 -1.86 37.70
N ASN A 429 -0.17 -1.27 36.61
CA ASN A 429 -1.29 -0.34 36.61
C ASN A 429 -2.58 -0.93 35.98
N TYR A 430 -2.79 -2.24 36.14
CA TYR A 430 -3.88 -3.02 35.53
C TYR A 430 -5.30 -2.53 35.84
N SER A 431 -5.52 -1.82 36.96
CA SER A 431 -6.86 -1.40 37.40
C SER A 431 -7.64 -0.55 36.39
N SER A 432 -6.96 0.07 35.43
CA SER A 432 -7.57 0.87 34.36
C SER A 432 -7.77 0.12 33.03
N ILE A 433 -7.20 -1.08 32.90
CA ILE A 433 -7.16 -1.87 31.66
C ILE A 433 -8.33 -2.86 31.66
N GLU A 434 -9.28 -2.66 30.76
CA GLU A 434 -10.38 -3.59 30.50
C GLU A 434 -9.93 -4.69 29.53
N GLN A 435 -9.21 -4.31 28.47
CA GLN A 435 -8.73 -5.22 27.43
C GLN A 435 -7.23 -5.08 27.18
N LEU A 436 -6.50 -6.20 27.19
CA LEU A 436 -5.09 -6.28 26.82
C LEU A 436 -4.91 -7.21 25.61
N THR A 437 -4.27 -6.72 24.55
CA THR A 437 -3.89 -7.50 23.37
C THR A 437 -2.38 -7.57 23.27
N ILE A 438 -1.81 -8.77 23.30
CA ILE A 438 -0.39 -9.03 23.13
C ILE A 438 -0.18 -9.69 21.76
N CYS A 439 0.64 -9.08 20.92
CA CYS A 439 1.08 -9.67 19.65
C CYS A 439 2.56 -10.09 19.82
N LEU A 440 2.82 -11.38 20.01
CA LEU A 440 4.12 -11.96 20.24
C LEU A 440 4.87 -12.16 18.92
N ASP A 441 6.12 -11.69 18.83
CA ASP A 441 7.09 -12.13 17.82
C ASP A 441 8.21 -12.87 18.56
N GLU A 442 8.08 -14.19 18.64
CA GLU A 442 8.99 -15.03 19.43
C GLU A 442 10.41 -15.01 18.88
N HIS A 443 10.56 -14.98 17.55
CA HIS A 443 11.87 -15.00 16.90
C HIS A 443 12.65 -13.72 17.21
N GLU A 444 12.05 -12.54 17.01
CA GLU A 444 12.70 -11.26 17.30
C GLU A 444 13.01 -11.11 18.79
N LEU A 445 12.09 -11.58 19.64
CA LEU A 445 12.31 -11.57 21.08
C LEU A 445 13.49 -12.46 21.48
N TYR A 446 13.59 -13.67 20.93
CA TYR A 446 14.69 -14.59 21.22
C TYR A 446 16.03 -14.03 20.78
N GLU A 447 16.09 -13.43 19.57
CA GLU A 447 17.28 -12.70 19.12
C GLU A 447 17.63 -11.57 20.09
N SER A 448 16.64 -10.81 20.56
CA SER A 448 16.85 -9.75 21.55
C SER A 448 17.42 -10.29 22.87
N ILE A 449 17.00 -11.48 23.32
CA ILE A 449 17.50 -12.14 24.54
C ILE A 449 18.97 -12.52 24.39
N ASN A 450 19.32 -13.19 23.29
CA ASN A 450 20.70 -13.64 23.05
C ASN A 450 21.68 -12.49 22.81
N ASP A 451 21.21 -11.39 22.21
CA ASP A 451 22.02 -10.20 21.99
C ASP A 451 22.22 -9.37 23.28
N CYS A 452 21.53 -9.69 24.39
CA CYS A 452 21.62 -8.93 25.63
C CYS A 452 22.88 -9.33 26.44
N PRO A 453 23.80 -8.38 26.72
CA PRO A 453 25.02 -8.69 27.46
C PRO A 453 24.81 -8.83 28.98
N LYS A 454 23.62 -8.51 29.50
CA LYS A 454 23.28 -8.52 30.94
C LYS A 454 22.44 -9.74 31.30
N ASN A 455 22.59 -10.24 32.52
CA ASN A 455 21.76 -11.33 33.01
C ASN A 455 20.31 -10.83 33.22
N LEU A 456 19.30 -11.61 32.80
CA LEU A 456 17.87 -11.26 32.92
C LEU A 456 17.45 -10.87 34.35
N LYS A 457 18.06 -11.50 35.36
CA LYS A 457 17.82 -11.17 36.78
C LYS A 457 18.28 -9.76 37.15
N GLU A 458 19.36 -9.26 36.55
CA GLU A 458 19.84 -7.90 36.76
C GLU A 458 18.90 -6.84 36.14
N LEU A 459 18.08 -7.26 35.17
CA LEU A 459 17.06 -6.43 34.53
C LEU A 459 15.72 -6.43 35.29
N GLY A 460 15.63 -7.14 36.42
CA GLY A 460 14.45 -7.18 37.27
C GLY A 460 13.37 -8.17 36.82
N PHE A 461 13.68 -9.11 35.92
CA PHE A 461 12.77 -10.20 35.59
C PHE A 461 12.84 -11.31 36.64
N THR A 462 11.68 -11.86 36.97
CA THR A 462 11.57 -13.15 37.64
C THR A 462 11.86 -14.24 36.61
N ASN A 463 12.78 -15.13 36.92
CA ASN A 463 13.12 -16.25 36.05
C ASN A 463 12.54 -17.54 36.65
N ASP A 464 11.83 -18.30 35.84
CA ASP A 464 11.50 -19.70 36.11
C ASP A 464 12.34 -20.54 35.12
N GLY A 465 13.47 -21.08 35.60
CA GLY A 465 14.51 -21.61 34.72
C GLY A 465 15.21 -20.51 33.89
N ASP A 466 15.34 -20.75 32.58
CA ASP A 466 15.96 -19.83 31.61
C ASP A 466 14.95 -18.92 30.89
N CYS A 467 13.65 -19.01 31.21
CA CYS A 467 12.58 -18.25 30.54
C CYS A 467 12.23 -16.94 31.28
N ILE A 468 11.75 -15.93 30.53
CA ILE A 468 11.20 -14.69 31.12
C ILE A 468 9.78 -14.94 31.61
N LEU A 469 9.51 -14.66 32.88
CA LEU A 469 8.18 -14.76 33.46
C LEU A 469 7.45 -13.41 33.41
N ILE A 470 6.25 -13.41 32.82
CA ILE A 470 5.36 -12.24 32.76
C ILE A 470 4.13 -12.51 33.63
N ASP A 471 3.97 -11.72 34.69
CA ASP A 471 2.86 -11.83 35.62
C ASP A 471 1.64 -11.05 35.10
N ILE A 472 0.62 -11.77 34.65
CA ILE A 472 -0.65 -11.21 34.19
C ILE A 472 -1.63 -11.10 35.38
N PRO A 473 -2.00 -9.87 35.80
CA PRO A 473 -3.06 -9.65 36.78
C PRO A 473 -4.44 -9.90 36.15
N TYR A 474 -5.50 -9.87 36.96
CA TYR A 474 -6.86 -10.03 36.44
C TYR A 474 -7.23 -8.88 35.50
N ILE A 475 -7.55 -9.23 34.25
CA ILE A 475 -8.02 -8.34 33.17
C ILE A 475 -9.27 -8.98 32.55
N THR A 476 -10.30 -8.19 32.24
CA THR A 476 -11.58 -8.76 31.77
C THR A 476 -11.44 -9.48 30.42
N HIS A 477 -10.68 -8.89 29.49
CA HIS A 477 -10.45 -9.43 28.15
C HIS A 477 -8.95 -9.49 27.85
N LEU A 478 -8.40 -10.69 27.70
CA LEU A 478 -7.02 -10.90 27.27
C LEU A 478 -7.01 -11.45 25.85
N THR A 479 -6.18 -10.89 24.98
CA THR A 479 -5.99 -11.36 23.62
C THR A 479 -4.51 -11.66 23.37
N LEU A 480 -4.17 -12.85 22.87
CA LEU A 480 -2.79 -13.24 22.56
C LEU A 480 -2.70 -13.77 21.13
N PHE A 481 -1.91 -13.11 20.28
CA PHE A 481 -1.63 -13.53 18.91
C PHE A 481 -0.14 -13.66 18.67
N GLU A 482 0.22 -14.53 17.75
CA GLU A 482 1.56 -14.65 17.22
C GLU A 482 1.65 -13.86 15.92
N THR A 483 2.69 -13.06 15.77
CA THR A 483 2.99 -12.28 14.58
C THR A 483 3.75 -13.20 13.63
N VAL A 484 3.04 -14.01 12.85
CA VAL A 484 3.70 -14.86 11.86
C VAL A 484 4.31 -13.95 10.80
N ALA A 485 5.63 -13.81 10.79
CA ALA A 485 6.35 -13.37 9.61
C ALA A 485 6.13 -14.43 8.53
N GLN A 486 5.08 -14.26 7.72
CA GLN A 486 4.82 -15.10 6.55
C GLN A 486 5.87 -14.81 5.46
N LYS A 487 7.10 -15.22 5.73
CA LYS A 487 8.09 -15.50 4.70
C LYS A 487 7.99 -17.00 4.41
N SER A 488 7.31 -17.32 3.30
CA SER A 488 7.36 -18.59 2.57
C SER A 488 7.12 -19.87 3.38
N LEU A 489 5.85 -20.23 3.58
CA LEU A 489 5.43 -21.64 3.73
C LEU A 489 4.96 -22.15 2.36
N SER A 490 5.91 -22.29 1.44
CA SER A 490 5.78 -23.14 0.27
C SER A 490 6.96 -24.10 0.28
N GLN A 491 6.66 -25.39 0.41
CA GLN A 491 7.58 -26.54 0.44
C GLN A 491 8.26 -26.82 1.79
N ASN A 492 7.58 -27.61 2.64
CA ASN A 492 8.08 -28.91 3.12
C ASN A 492 7.17 -29.44 4.25
N TYR A 493 6.01 -29.97 3.88
CA TYR A 493 5.34 -30.97 4.73
C TYR A 493 5.95 -32.33 4.42
N SER A 494 6.90 -32.75 5.25
CA SER A 494 7.08 -34.17 5.56
C SER A 494 7.27 -34.29 7.06
N THR A 495 6.19 -34.68 7.72
CA THR A 495 6.12 -35.46 8.95
C THR A 495 7.47 -35.97 9.49
N GLN A 496 7.83 -35.57 10.71
CA GLN A 496 8.21 -36.50 11.78
C GLN A 496 8.25 -35.78 13.12
N ALA A 497 7.20 -35.98 13.91
CA ALA A 497 7.25 -35.79 15.35
C ALA A 497 8.11 -36.90 15.99
N ALA A 498 8.95 -36.50 16.93
CA ALA A 498 9.51 -37.28 18.05
C ALA A 498 10.02 -38.71 17.78
N ALA A 499 11.34 -38.86 17.70
CA ALA A 499 12.03 -40.07 18.16
C ALA A 499 13.43 -39.74 18.74
N THR A 500 13.56 -40.05 20.02
CA THR A 500 14.75 -40.19 20.86
C THR A 500 16.05 -40.66 20.19
N LYS A 501 17.17 -40.05 20.62
CA LYS A 501 18.55 -40.60 20.78
C LYS A 501 18.99 -41.74 19.83
N SER A 502 20.02 -41.50 19.01
CA SER A 502 21.23 -42.35 18.99
C SER A 502 22.44 -41.68 18.31
N LEU A 503 23.57 -41.76 19.00
CA LEU A 503 24.92 -41.46 18.51
C LEU A 503 25.35 -42.29 17.27
N ASN A 504 26.33 -41.71 16.56
CA ASN A 504 27.33 -42.33 15.68
C ASN A 504 26.88 -42.83 14.30
N SER A 505 27.36 -42.17 13.24
CA SER A 505 28.13 -42.84 12.18
C SER A 505 28.78 -41.84 11.21
N THR A 506 30.09 -41.96 11.12
CA THR A 506 31.03 -41.39 10.14
C THR A 506 30.72 -41.69 8.67
N ASN A 507 31.22 -40.80 7.80
CA ASN A 507 31.69 -41.02 6.42
C ASN A 507 30.71 -41.56 5.35
N ASN A 508 30.43 -40.76 4.32
CA ASN A 508 31.09 -40.94 3.02
C ASN A 508 30.69 -39.87 1.99
N ARG A 509 31.72 -39.31 1.34
CA ARG A 509 31.65 -38.61 0.05
C ARG A 509 31.25 -39.60 -1.06
N LYS A 510 30.52 -39.13 -2.07
CA LYS A 510 30.86 -39.38 -3.49
C LYS A 510 30.04 -38.52 -4.47
N PHE A 511 30.80 -37.85 -5.33
CA PHE A 511 30.41 -37.26 -6.61
C PHE A 511 29.71 -38.25 -7.55
N SER A 512 28.84 -37.75 -8.44
CA SER A 512 28.82 -38.20 -9.83
C SER A 512 28.35 -37.10 -10.79
N TYR A 513 29.04 -37.01 -11.93
CA TYR A 513 28.85 -36.12 -13.07
C TYR A 513 27.97 -36.82 -14.13
N GLY A 514 27.06 -36.06 -14.77
CA GLY A 514 26.88 -36.01 -16.22
C GLY A 514 25.97 -37.02 -16.97
N SER A 515 25.41 -36.49 -18.08
CA SER A 515 24.65 -37.09 -19.21
C SER A 515 23.13 -37.19 -19.03
N ASP A 516 22.27 -36.90 -20.02
CA ASP A 516 22.36 -36.18 -21.28
C ASP A 516 20.90 -35.92 -21.75
N ILE A 517 20.65 -34.70 -22.24
CA ILE A 517 19.96 -34.36 -23.50
C ILE A 517 18.52 -34.86 -23.79
N SER A 518 17.71 -33.88 -24.22
CA SER A 518 16.50 -33.90 -25.06
C SER A 518 15.13 -34.25 -24.45
N ASN A 519 14.32 -33.21 -24.21
CA ASN A 519 13.21 -32.94 -25.13
C ASN A 519 12.87 -31.43 -25.13
N ASP A 520 13.22 -30.81 -26.27
CA ASP A 520 12.67 -29.56 -26.77
C ASP A 520 11.13 -29.66 -26.84
N TYR A 521 10.44 -28.74 -26.16
CA TYR A 521 9.29 -28.03 -26.72
C TYR A 521 9.32 -26.61 -26.14
N GLY A 522 9.54 -25.64 -27.02
CA GLY A 522 9.71 -24.24 -26.66
C GLY A 522 8.43 -23.61 -26.12
N PHE A 523 8.58 -22.93 -24.98
CA PHE A 523 7.88 -21.70 -24.68
C PHE A 523 8.93 -20.68 -24.29
N SER A 524 9.26 -19.83 -25.24
CA SER A 524 10.20 -18.74 -25.12
C SER A 524 9.58 -17.54 -24.40
N SER A 525 10.42 -16.91 -23.56
CA SER A 525 10.37 -15.56 -22.98
C SER A 525 9.27 -15.26 -21.96
N ASP A 526 9.56 -15.61 -20.70
CA ASP A 526 9.80 -14.67 -19.60
C ASP A 526 9.20 -13.26 -19.80
N LEU A 527 7.93 -13.13 -19.41
CA LEU A 527 7.33 -11.88 -18.94
C LEU A 527 8.06 -11.43 -17.66
N ALA A 528 9.19 -10.74 -17.81
CA ALA A 528 9.65 -9.86 -16.76
C ALA A 528 8.60 -8.74 -16.61
N PRO A 529 8.11 -8.41 -15.40
CA PRO A 529 7.19 -7.29 -15.23
C PRO A 529 7.89 -6.02 -15.73
N VAL A 530 7.33 -5.41 -16.78
CA VAL A 530 7.85 -4.17 -17.36
C VAL A 530 7.63 -3.06 -16.33
N ILE A 531 8.68 -2.75 -15.59
CA ILE A 531 8.68 -1.68 -14.58
C ILE A 531 8.62 -0.34 -15.32
N SER A 532 7.52 0.41 -15.18
CA SER A 532 7.42 1.79 -15.68
C SER A 532 8.65 2.61 -15.23
N PRO A 533 9.22 3.51 -16.05
CA PRO A 533 10.29 4.42 -15.63
C PRO A 533 9.98 5.21 -14.33
N SER A 534 8.70 5.42 -14.04
CA SER A 534 8.17 6.03 -12.82
C SER A 534 8.29 5.11 -11.60
N LEU A 535 7.99 3.83 -11.81
CA LEU A 535 8.10 2.75 -10.81
C LEU A 535 9.58 2.38 -10.57
N PHE A 536 10.41 2.48 -11.62
CA PHE A 536 11.86 2.42 -11.54
C PHE A 536 12.40 3.60 -10.71
N ARG A 537 11.93 4.83 -10.96
CA ARG A 537 12.27 6.01 -10.14
C ARG A 537 11.80 5.88 -8.69
N TRP A 538 10.66 5.24 -8.42
CA TRP A 538 10.16 5.01 -7.06
C TRP A 538 11.04 3.99 -6.30
N ASN A 539 11.37 2.87 -6.94
CA ASN A 539 12.34 1.91 -6.41
C ASN A 539 13.74 2.52 -6.23
N ASN A 540 14.09 3.56 -7.01
CA ASN A 540 15.33 4.33 -6.83
C ASN A 540 15.29 5.31 -5.64
N VAL A 541 14.11 5.71 -5.16
CA VAL A 541 13.95 6.60 -3.99
C VAL A 541 13.87 5.79 -2.68
N ILE A 542 13.42 4.53 -2.76
CA ILE A 542 13.38 3.57 -1.65
C ILE A 542 14.67 2.73 -1.70
N GLY A 543 15.75 3.28 -1.16
CA GLY A 543 17.12 2.82 -1.40
C GLY A 543 17.40 1.31 -1.19
N VAL A 544 17.98 0.69 -2.22
CA VAL A 544 18.86 -0.48 -2.14
C VAL A 544 19.99 -0.34 -3.21
N ASN A 545 21.22 -0.15 -2.74
CA ASN A 545 22.53 -0.26 -3.42
C ASN A 545 22.76 0.40 -4.81
N ASN A 546 23.59 1.44 -4.81
CA ASN A 546 24.05 2.22 -5.99
C ASN A 546 24.83 1.44 -7.07
N GLU A 547 25.33 0.22 -6.83
CA GLU A 547 26.14 -0.52 -7.82
C GLU A 547 25.30 -1.30 -8.85
N SER A 548 24.10 -1.75 -8.48
CA SER A 548 23.11 -2.32 -9.41
C SER A 548 22.47 -1.22 -10.30
N ILE A 549 22.42 0.01 -9.80
CA ILE A 549 21.80 1.18 -10.44
C ILE A 549 22.58 1.63 -11.69
N ARG A 550 23.91 1.49 -11.72
CA ARG A 550 24.74 1.83 -12.89
C ARG A 550 24.69 0.80 -14.02
N LYS A 551 24.33 -0.45 -13.74
CA LYS A 551 24.27 -1.51 -14.76
C LYS A 551 22.99 -1.50 -15.59
N ASN A 552 21.89 -0.96 -15.04
CA ASN A 552 20.58 -0.93 -15.71
C ASN A 552 20.16 0.45 -16.25
N SER A 553 21.03 1.47 -16.16
CA SER A 553 20.74 2.87 -16.55
C SER A 553 21.37 3.31 -17.88
N ILE A 554 21.96 2.39 -18.64
CA ILE A 554 22.48 2.69 -19.99
C ILE A 554 21.43 2.25 -21.02
N ILE A 555 20.56 3.17 -21.41
CA ILE A 555 19.88 3.08 -22.72
C ILE A 555 20.87 3.66 -23.73
N SER A 556 21.71 2.80 -24.29
CA SER A 556 22.55 3.16 -25.44
C SER A 556 21.72 3.00 -26.70
N PHE A 557 21.32 4.12 -27.31
CA PHE A 557 20.96 4.14 -28.72
C PHE A 557 22.26 4.07 -29.51
N ASP A 558 22.70 2.87 -29.87
CA ASP A 558 23.72 2.70 -30.90
C ASP A 558 23.35 1.55 -31.83
N GLU A 559 23.13 1.95 -33.08
CA GLU A 559 23.08 1.06 -34.22
C GLU A 559 24.45 0.36 -34.38
N ARG A 560 24.38 -0.94 -34.70
CA ARG A 560 25.41 -1.82 -35.31
C ARG A 560 25.94 -2.92 -34.39
N TYR A 561 25.61 -4.14 -34.82
CA TYR A 561 26.25 -5.42 -34.54
C TYR A 561 27.70 -5.33 -34.08
N SER A 562 28.01 -5.90 -32.92
CA SER A 562 29.28 -6.61 -32.72
C SER A 562 29.24 -7.54 -31.50
N TYR A 563 29.47 -8.83 -31.77
CA TYR A 563 29.77 -9.85 -30.77
C TYR A 563 31.07 -9.49 -30.02
N SER A 564 31.01 -9.46 -28.68
CA SER A 564 32.21 -9.37 -27.84
C SER A 564 32.13 -10.36 -26.69
N LYS A 565 33.13 -11.24 -26.64
CA LYS A 565 33.30 -12.37 -25.71
C LYS A 565 33.53 -11.90 -24.27
N ARG A 566 32.90 -12.63 -23.35
CA ARG A 566 33.12 -12.62 -21.90
C ARG A 566 34.61 -12.74 -21.54
N ARG A 567 35.06 -11.91 -20.59
CA ARG A 567 36.25 -12.15 -19.79
C ARG A 567 35.85 -12.28 -18.31
N THR A 568 36.06 -13.48 -17.78
CA THR A 568 36.07 -13.83 -16.37
C THR A 568 37.45 -13.56 -15.77
N SER A 569 37.49 -12.78 -14.69
CA SER A 569 38.61 -12.67 -13.74
C SER A 569 38.08 -11.89 -12.53
N SER A 570 38.30 -12.24 -11.26
CA SER A 570 39.11 -13.27 -10.62
C SER A 570 38.69 -13.31 -9.14
N MET A 571 38.56 -14.51 -8.58
CA MET A 571 38.55 -14.73 -7.14
C MET A 571 39.87 -14.27 -6.51
N SER A 572 39.80 -13.71 -5.31
CA SER A 572 40.91 -13.72 -4.36
C SER A 572 40.38 -13.93 -2.95
N THR A 573 40.66 -15.13 -2.47
CA THR A 573 40.62 -15.65 -1.10
C THR A 573 41.61 -14.93 -0.18
N THR A 574 41.16 -14.51 1.01
CA THR A 574 41.94 -14.32 2.26
C THR A 574 40.92 -14.19 3.41
N SER A 575 41.07 -14.72 4.62
CA SER A 575 41.92 -15.74 5.23
C SER A 575 41.24 -16.10 6.56
N MET A 576 40.96 -17.38 6.79
CA MET A 576 40.68 -17.88 8.14
C MET A 576 41.98 -17.83 8.97
N PHE A 577 41.84 -17.67 10.29
CA PHE A 577 42.86 -17.60 11.35
C PHE A 577 43.27 -16.20 11.83
N SER A 578 42.46 -15.68 12.76
CA SER A 578 42.96 -15.01 13.98
C SER A 578 42.02 -15.33 15.14
N ARG A 579 42.23 -16.51 15.75
CA ARG A 579 41.82 -16.81 17.12
C ARG A 579 42.72 -16.00 18.05
N SER A 580 42.13 -15.09 18.82
CA SER A 580 42.69 -14.65 20.11
C SER A 580 41.58 -14.72 21.16
N SER A 581 41.51 -15.90 21.79
CA SER A 581 41.31 -16.10 23.23
C SER A 581 40.40 -15.12 23.98
N PHE A 582 39.14 -15.53 24.19
CA PHE A 582 38.39 -15.25 25.42
C PHE A 582 37.90 -16.57 26.04
N PRO A 583 37.80 -16.65 27.37
CA PRO A 583 37.73 -17.93 28.08
C PRO A 583 36.32 -18.52 28.02
N TYR A 584 36.29 -19.86 28.08
CA TYR A 584 35.15 -20.74 28.33
C TYR A 584 33.98 -20.06 29.07
N ILE A 585 32.85 -19.92 28.38
CA ILE A 585 31.54 -19.87 29.01
C ILE A 585 30.85 -21.19 28.63
N ASN A 586 30.34 -21.83 29.67
CA ASN A 586 29.78 -23.18 29.71
C ASN A 586 28.66 -23.40 28.69
N ASP A 587 28.55 -24.67 28.26
CA ASP A 587 27.38 -25.38 27.75
C ASP A 587 26.23 -24.51 27.22
N GLU A 588 26.08 -24.53 25.88
CA GLU A 588 24.89 -24.10 25.17
C GLU A 588 23.65 -24.81 25.73
N VAL A 589 22.94 -24.14 26.63
CA VAL A 589 21.54 -24.46 26.89
C VAL A 589 20.77 -23.94 25.69
N ILE A 590 20.33 -24.86 24.84
CA ILE A 590 19.32 -24.58 23.84
C ILE A 590 18.05 -24.22 24.62
N LEU A 591 17.74 -22.93 24.65
CA LEU A 591 16.50 -22.39 25.17
C LEU A 591 15.39 -22.77 24.19
N ASP A 592 14.60 -23.78 24.52
CA ASP A 592 13.46 -24.20 23.69
C ASP A 592 12.29 -23.19 23.77
N ASP A 593 12.23 -22.31 24.78
CA ASP A 593 11.11 -21.37 25.00
C ASP A 593 11.55 -20.01 25.62
N ALA A 594 11.05 -18.87 25.10
CA ALA A 594 11.48 -17.53 25.52
C ALA A 594 10.65 -16.87 26.64
N ILE A 595 9.34 -17.15 26.74
CA ILE A 595 8.40 -16.49 27.68
C ILE A 595 7.42 -17.48 28.32
N VAL A 596 7.16 -17.27 29.63
CA VAL A 596 6.05 -17.89 30.37
C VAL A 596 5.09 -16.81 30.88
N PHE A 597 3.80 -16.92 30.53
CA PHE A 597 2.74 -16.07 31.08
C PHE A 597 2.14 -16.69 32.34
N LYS A 598 2.31 -16.03 33.50
CA LYS A 598 1.81 -16.48 34.79
C LYS A 598 0.57 -15.68 35.21
N PHE A 599 -0.49 -16.34 35.65
CA PHE A 599 -1.70 -15.66 36.12
C PHE A 599 -1.76 -15.63 37.66
N ASN A 600 -1.90 -14.43 38.25
CA ASN A 600 -1.67 -14.25 39.70
C ASN A 600 -2.88 -14.50 40.62
N ASP A 601 -4.11 -14.32 40.14
CA ASP A 601 -5.30 -14.40 41.01
C ASP A 601 -6.46 -15.14 40.34
N LYS A 602 -6.91 -14.63 39.19
CA LYS A 602 -8.07 -15.13 38.44
C LYS A 602 -7.80 -15.13 36.94
N MET A 603 -8.43 -16.08 36.25
CA MET A 603 -8.46 -16.08 34.79
C MET A 603 -9.26 -14.88 34.25
N PRO A 604 -8.93 -14.39 33.04
CA PRO A 604 -9.77 -13.40 32.36
C PRO A 604 -11.16 -13.98 32.06
N ASP A 605 -12.17 -13.12 31.95
CA ASP A 605 -13.54 -13.54 31.60
C ASP A 605 -13.59 -14.03 30.15
N ILE A 606 -12.83 -13.36 29.27
CA ILE A 606 -12.64 -13.74 27.87
C ILE A 606 -11.15 -13.83 27.56
N PHE A 607 -10.72 -15.00 27.10
CA PHE A 607 -9.38 -15.20 26.54
C PHE A 607 -9.48 -15.45 25.04
N THR A 608 -9.00 -14.53 24.22
CA THR A 608 -8.98 -14.63 22.76
C THR A 608 -7.58 -14.98 22.26
N THR A 609 -7.43 -15.97 21.38
CA THR A 609 -6.11 -16.35 20.88
C THR A 609 -6.16 -17.05 19.51
N GLY A 610 -5.02 -17.21 18.86
CA GLY A 610 -4.85 -18.08 17.68
C GLY A 610 -4.19 -19.40 18.06
N LEU A 611 -4.29 -20.42 17.19
CA LEU A 611 -3.61 -21.70 17.46
C LEU A 611 -2.09 -21.56 17.55
N GLY A 612 -1.46 -20.78 16.66
CA GLY A 612 -0.01 -20.56 16.69
C GLY A 612 0.43 -20.00 18.04
N ALA A 613 -0.25 -18.97 18.53
CA ALA A 613 0.01 -18.41 19.85
C ALA A 613 -0.16 -19.42 21.01
N LEU A 614 -1.12 -20.35 20.94
CA LEU A 614 -1.25 -21.42 21.94
C LEU A 614 -0.14 -22.47 21.84
N GLU A 615 0.34 -22.74 20.64
CA GLU A 615 1.46 -23.66 20.38
C GLU A 615 2.77 -23.07 20.89
N SER A 616 3.02 -21.79 20.63
CA SER A 616 4.27 -21.07 20.96
C SER A 616 4.33 -20.53 22.39
N ALA A 617 3.19 -20.19 23.02
CA ALA A 617 3.20 -19.65 24.38
C ALA A 617 3.18 -20.75 25.46
N LEU A 618 3.91 -20.48 26.56
CA LEU A 618 3.82 -21.22 27.81
C LEU A 618 2.98 -20.44 28.83
N PHE A 619 2.18 -21.19 29.60
CA PHE A 619 1.32 -20.62 30.63
C PHE A 619 1.57 -21.30 31.98
N ASN A 620 1.67 -20.51 33.03
CA ASN A 620 1.75 -20.99 34.41
C ASN A 620 0.46 -20.64 35.17
N PHE A 621 -0.15 -21.66 35.78
CA PHE A 621 -1.44 -21.61 36.47
C PHE A 621 -1.36 -22.06 37.93
N GLU A 622 -0.16 -22.22 38.49
CA GLU A 622 0.04 -22.80 39.83
C GLU A 622 -0.66 -21.98 40.93
N ASP A 623 -0.65 -20.66 40.81
CA ASP A 623 -1.16 -19.73 41.82
C ASP A 623 -2.65 -19.34 41.64
N LEU A 624 -3.35 -19.90 40.63
CA LEU A 624 -4.76 -19.57 40.37
C LEU A 624 -5.70 -20.15 41.44
N ARG A 625 -6.50 -19.27 42.06
CA ARG A 625 -7.54 -19.68 43.02
C ARG A 625 -8.75 -20.32 42.32
N ASP A 626 -9.19 -19.71 41.23
CA ASP A 626 -10.33 -20.13 40.43
C ASP A 626 -9.86 -20.68 39.08
N LYS A 627 -9.85 -22.01 38.92
CA LYS A 627 -9.43 -22.67 37.69
C LYS A 627 -10.56 -22.81 36.67
N GLN A 628 -11.32 -21.74 36.47
CA GLN A 628 -12.43 -21.69 35.52
C GLN A 628 -12.22 -20.53 34.54
N LEU A 629 -12.24 -20.83 33.25
CA LEU A 629 -12.25 -19.87 32.16
C LEU A 629 -13.68 -19.81 31.61
N ALA A 630 -14.33 -18.64 31.69
CA ALA A 630 -15.70 -18.50 31.22
C ALA A 630 -15.79 -18.63 29.70
N ASN A 631 -14.98 -17.88 28.95
CA ASN A 631 -14.98 -17.94 27.49
C ASN A 631 -13.55 -18.02 26.93
N LEU A 632 -13.26 -19.09 26.18
CA LEU A 632 -12.09 -19.20 25.31
C LEU A 632 -12.53 -18.91 23.87
N HIS A 633 -11.90 -17.94 23.21
CA HIS A 633 -12.21 -17.55 21.84
C HIS A 633 -11.02 -17.77 20.91
N ILE A 634 -11.13 -18.70 19.97
CA ILE A 634 -10.09 -18.99 18.99
C ILE A 634 -10.37 -18.25 17.69
N ILE A 635 -9.45 -17.40 17.24
CA ILE A 635 -9.54 -16.71 15.95
C ILE A 635 -8.56 -17.34 14.96
N TYR A 636 -9.07 -17.75 13.80
CA TYR A 636 -8.27 -18.19 12.67
C TYR A 636 -8.48 -17.25 11.49
N GLN A 637 -7.39 -16.74 10.93
CA GLN A 637 -7.42 -15.84 9.78
C GLN A 637 -6.77 -16.53 8.59
N PHE A 638 -7.50 -16.65 7.48
CA PHE A 638 -6.93 -17.12 6.22
C PHE A 638 -6.01 -16.04 5.66
N SER A 639 -4.72 -16.34 5.58
CA SER A 639 -3.78 -15.58 4.76
C SER A 639 -4.01 -15.93 3.29
N GLN A 640 -4.12 -14.92 2.44
CA GLN A 640 -4.20 -15.09 0.97
C GLN A 640 -3.05 -15.98 0.50
N PRO A 641 -3.32 -17.16 -0.09
CA PRO A 641 -2.32 -17.88 -0.83
C PRO A 641 -2.04 -17.11 -2.13
N GLU A 642 -0.77 -16.82 -2.43
CA GLU A 642 -0.37 -16.37 -3.76
C GLU A 642 -0.62 -17.50 -4.77
N GLY A 643 -1.78 -17.51 -5.43
CA GLY A 643 -2.09 -18.47 -6.49
C GLY A 643 -3.58 -18.75 -6.71
N ILE A 644 -3.92 -19.09 -7.96
CA ILE A 644 -5.26 -19.54 -8.36
C ILE A 644 -5.41 -21.00 -7.90
N TYR A 645 -6.09 -21.23 -6.77
CA TYR A 645 -6.52 -22.57 -6.37
C TYR A 645 -7.90 -22.88 -6.97
N ASN A 646 -8.12 -24.15 -7.32
CA ASN A 646 -9.46 -24.63 -7.66
C ASN A 646 -10.36 -24.62 -6.39
N GLU A 647 -11.65 -24.35 -6.52
CA GLU A 647 -12.64 -24.26 -5.41
C GLU A 647 -12.62 -25.48 -4.45
N GLY A 648 -12.24 -26.66 -4.96
CA GLY A 648 -12.12 -27.90 -4.17
C GLY A 648 -11.00 -27.86 -3.11
N ASP A 649 -9.91 -27.13 -3.36
CA ASP A 649 -8.76 -27.08 -2.44
C ASP A 649 -9.05 -26.21 -1.22
N VAL A 650 -9.80 -25.11 -1.40
CA VAL A 650 -10.13 -24.16 -0.32
C VAL A 650 -11.03 -24.82 0.74
N THR A 651 -12.02 -25.59 0.30
CA THR A 651 -12.92 -26.32 1.21
C THR A 651 -12.17 -27.38 2.01
N GLY A 652 -11.21 -28.06 1.39
CA GLY A 652 -10.31 -29.01 2.07
C GLY A 652 -9.45 -28.33 3.14
N ILE A 653 -8.81 -27.20 2.80
CA ILE A 653 -7.98 -26.43 3.74
C ILE A 653 -8.81 -25.91 4.92
N LEU A 654 -10.04 -25.42 4.66
CA LEU A 654 -10.96 -25.00 5.71
C LEU A 654 -11.33 -26.16 6.63
N PHE A 655 -11.67 -27.32 6.08
CA PHE A 655 -12.01 -28.49 6.87
C PHE A 655 -10.84 -28.99 7.71
N GLU A 656 -9.63 -29.03 7.14
CA GLU A 656 -8.40 -29.39 7.85
C GLU A 656 -8.12 -28.40 8.99
N SER A 657 -8.28 -27.10 8.74
CA SER A 657 -8.09 -26.05 9.74
C SER A 657 -9.11 -26.13 10.87
N ILE A 658 -10.39 -26.35 10.55
CA ILE A 658 -11.46 -26.58 11.53
C ILE A 658 -11.15 -27.82 12.36
N SER A 659 -10.81 -28.94 11.70
CA SER A 659 -10.48 -30.19 12.36
C SER A 659 -9.28 -30.04 13.30
N ARG A 660 -8.24 -29.31 12.88
CA ARG A 660 -7.07 -29.01 13.70
C ARG A 660 -7.43 -28.21 14.95
N ILE A 661 -8.27 -27.18 14.82
CA ILE A 661 -8.72 -26.37 15.97
C ILE A 661 -9.54 -27.21 16.94
N ILE A 662 -10.52 -27.97 16.44
CA ILE A 662 -11.43 -28.74 17.30
C ILE A 662 -10.70 -29.87 18.04
N ASN A 663 -9.79 -30.56 17.35
CA ASN A 663 -9.02 -31.66 17.92
C ASN A 663 -7.76 -31.20 18.66
N TYR A 664 -7.54 -29.89 18.78
CA TYR A 664 -6.40 -29.35 19.50
C TYR A 664 -6.46 -29.80 20.98
N PRO A 665 -5.35 -30.28 21.57
CA PRO A 665 -5.35 -30.80 22.93
C PRO A 665 -5.28 -29.65 23.96
N TYR A 666 -6.36 -28.86 24.06
CA TYR A 666 -6.44 -27.70 24.98
C TYR A 666 -6.10 -28.03 26.44
N HIS A 667 -6.43 -29.24 26.89
CA HIS A 667 -6.14 -29.71 28.25
C HIS A 667 -4.64 -29.86 28.54
N LEU A 668 -3.79 -29.99 27.52
CA LEU A 668 -2.33 -30.03 27.69
C LEU A 668 -1.76 -28.62 27.85
N LYS A 669 -2.27 -27.64 27.11
CA LYS A 669 -1.82 -26.23 27.17
C LYS A 669 -2.45 -25.43 28.31
N LEU A 670 -3.67 -25.77 28.70
CA LEU A 670 -4.41 -25.17 29.81
C LEU A 670 -4.71 -26.25 30.87
N PRO A 671 -3.68 -26.83 31.51
CA PRO A 671 -3.87 -27.94 32.44
C PRO A 671 -4.71 -27.50 33.64
N SER A 672 -5.66 -28.35 34.01
CA SER A 672 -6.57 -28.14 35.16
C SER A 672 -7.49 -26.91 35.06
N ILE A 673 -7.65 -26.29 33.89
CA ILE A 673 -8.61 -25.20 33.67
C ILE A 673 -9.90 -25.74 33.06
N LEU A 674 -11.03 -25.44 33.71
CA LEU A 674 -12.35 -25.74 33.18
C LEU A 674 -12.81 -24.61 32.25
N ILE A 675 -12.91 -24.91 30.95
CA ILE A 675 -13.40 -23.98 29.93
C ILE A 675 -14.93 -24.13 29.85
N SER A 676 -15.67 -23.06 30.14
CA SER A 676 -17.14 -23.11 30.17
C SER A 676 -17.72 -22.98 28.76
N ASN A 677 -17.21 -22.05 27.96
CA ASN A 677 -17.57 -21.88 26.55
C ASN A 677 -16.31 -21.81 25.68
N LEU A 678 -16.28 -22.59 24.60
CA LEU A 678 -15.30 -22.47 23.52
C LEU A 678 -15.98 -21.84 22.31
N HIS A 679 -15.52 -20.65 21.94
CA HIS A 679 -15.91 -19.93 20.73
C HIS A 679 -14.80 -20.04 19.70
N ILE A 680 -15.14 -20.30 18.44
CA ILE A 680 -14.16 -20.32 17.34
C ILE A 680 -14.69 -19.41 16.23
N THR A 681 -13.87 -18.48 15.74
CA THR A 681 -14.19 -17.57 14.63
C THR A 681 -13.19 -17.74 13.50
N PHE A 682 -13.70 -17.98 12.29
CA PHE A 682 -12.91 -18.00 11.06
C PHE A 682 -13.15 -16.71 10.29
N LYS A 683 -12.06 -16.03 9.90
CA LYS A 683 -12.11 -14.86 9.03
C LYS A 683 -11.71 -15.27 7.62
N VAL A 684 -12.68 -15.27 6.71
CA VAL A 684 -12.51 -15.65 5.30
C VAL A 684 -12.51 -14.38 4.42
N PRO A 685 -11.48 -14.15 3.58
CA PRO A 685 -11.44 -13.05 2.62
C PRO A 685 -12.61 -13.09 1.63
N THR A 686 -13.08 -11.93 1.18
CA THR A 686 -14.21 -11.77 0.25
C THR A 686 -13.95 -12.31 -1.15
N GLU A 687 -12.70 -12.41 -1.58
CA GLU A 687 -12.33 -13.03 -2.86
C GLU A 687 -12.68 -14.53 -2.94
N PHE A 688 -12.97 -15.17 -1.79
CA PHE A 688 -13.51 -16.53 -1.73
C PHE A 688 -15.05 -16.59 -1.87
N GLU A 689 -15.69 -15.57 -2.45
CA GLU A 689 -17.15 -15.51 -2.69
C GLU A 689 -17.72 -16.65 -3.55
N LEU A 690 -16.86 -17.51 -4.12
CA LEU A 690 -17.23 -18.80 -4.71
C LEU A 690 -17.36 -19.95 -3.68
N PHE A 691 -17.42 -19.67 -2.38
CA PHE A 691 -17.90 -20.65 -1.41
C PHE A 691 -19.37 -20.99 -1.71
N ASP A 692 -19.59 -22.09 -2.42
CA ASP A 692 -20.92 -22.65 -2.62
C ASP A 692 -21.58 -22.83 -1.24
N SER A 693 -22.79 -22.29 -1.10
CA SER A 693 -23.68 -22.47 0.05
C SER A 693 -23.66 -23.89 0.63
N LYS A 694 -23.52 -24.90 -0.23
CA LYS A 694 -23.38 -26.32 0.12
C LYS A 694 -22.14 -26.66 0.94
N ALA A 695 -20.99 -26.05 0.68
CA ALA A 695 -19.76 -26.32 1.44
C ALA A 695 -19.93 -25.82 2.89
N LEU A 696 -20.51 -24.62 3.04
CA LEU A 696 -20.84 -24.05 4.36
C LEU A 696 -21.88 -24.90 5.11
N GLU A 697 -22.93 -25.35 4.41
CA GLU A 697 -23.94 -26.27 4.96
C GLU A 697 -23.35 -27.62 5.37
N THR A 698 -22.41 -28.16 4.60
CA THR A 698 -21.73 -29.42 4.91
C THR A 698 -20.90 -29.28 6.18
N VAL A 699 -20.10 -28.21 6.29
CA VAL A 699 -19.33 -27.89 7.49
C VAL A 699 -20.25 -27.70 8.71
N GLN A 700 -21.37 -26.97 8.55
CA GLN A 700 -22.38 -26.81 9.60
C GLN A 700 -22.95 -28.14 10.07
N SER A 701 -23.35 -29.01 9.13
CA SER A 701 -23.99 -30.29 9.44
C SER A 701 -23.06 -31.22 10.22
N LEU A 702 -21.78 -31.29 9.85
CA LEU A 702 -20.75 -32.08 10.54
C LEU A 702 -20.47 -31.55 11.95
N LEU A 703 -20.50 -30.24 12.14
CA LEU A 703 -20.23 -29.62 13.44
C LEU A 703 -21.43 -29.71 14.39
N ILE A 704 -22.65 -29.65 13.86
CA ILE A 704 -23.87 -29.95 14.62
C ILE A 704 -23.86 -31.40 15.09
N GLN A 705 -23.49 -32.35 14.22
CA GLN A 705 -23.31 -33.76 14.61
C GLN A 705 -22.23 -33.94 15.70
N SER A 706 -21.26 -33.02 15.75
CA SER A 706 -20.18 -32.97 16.74
C SER A 706 -20.55 -32.22 18.04
N LYS A 707 -21.84 -31.85 18.22
CA LYS A 707 -22.38 -31.08 19.37
C LYS A 707 -21.89 -29.62 19.47
N TYR A 708 -21.66 -28.97 18.33
CA TYR A 708 -21.41 -27.53 18.27
C TYR A 708 -22.63 -26.79 17.72
N ASN A 709 -23.02 -25.70 18.38
CA ASN A 709 -23.91 -24.69 17.80
C ASN A 709 -23.13 -23.86 16.78
N VAL A 710 -23.70 -23.66 15.59
CA VAL A 710 -23.06 -22.91 14.51
C VAL A 710 -23.86 -21.66 14.17
N LYS A 711 -23.19 -20.51 14.09
CA LYS A 711 -23.77 -19.24 13.64
C LYS A 711 -22.89 -18.65 12.55
N VAL A 712 -23.48 -18.31 11.40
CA VAL A 712 -22.81 -17.57 10.32
C VAL A 712 -23.18 -16.11 10.46
N VAL A 713 -22.18 -15.24 10.48
CA VAL A 713 -22.35 -13.79 10.48
C VAL A 713 -21.65 -13.24 9.25
N ASN A 714 -22.41 -12.61 8.36
CA ASN A 714 -21.83 -11.85 7.26
C ASN A 714 -21.69 -10.41 7.73
N GLU A 715 -20.46 -9.92 7.87
CA GLU A 715 -20.26 -8.48 8.07
C GLU A 715 -20.31 -7.78 6.71
N LEU A 716 -21.02 -6.65 6.68
CA LEU A 716 -21.10 -5.79 5.52
C LEU A 716 -20.12 -4.62 5.70
N ASP A 717 -19.37 -4.30 4.67
CA ASP A 717 -18.53 -3.11 4.60
C ASP A 717 -19.39 -1.83 4.56
N PHE A 718 -18.70 -0.68 4.56
CA PHE A 718 -19.31 0.65 4.55
C PHE A 718 -20.19 0.93 3.31
N HIS A 719 -20.11 0.10 2.26
CA HIS A 719 -20.91 0.21 1.04
C HIS A 719 -22.11 -0.76 1.03
N GLY A 720 -22.28 -1.58 2.07
CA GLY A 720 -23.30 -2.62 2.11
C GLY A 720 -22.93 -3.87 1.31
N ASN A 721 -21.67 -4.00 0.88
CA ASN A 721 -21.11 -5.23 0.31
C ASN A 721 -20.59 -6.11 1.45
N LYS A 722 -20.46 -7.43 1.28
CA LYS A 722 -19.86 -8.26 2.35
C LYS A 722 -18.38 -7.91 2.50
N SER A 723 -17.90 -7.62 3.72
CA SER A 723 -16.48 -7.33 4.02
C SER A 723 -15.67 -8.58 4.36
N HIS A 724 -16.33 -9.56 4.98
CA HIS A 724 -15.81 -10.89 5.32
C HIS A 724 -16.96 -11.75 5.85
N THR A 725 -16.81 -13.07 5.75
CA THR A 725 -17.74 -14.03 6.36
C THR A 725 -17.12 -14.58 7.65
N GLU A 726 -17.86 -14.49 8.76
CA GLU A 726 -17.50 -15.07 10.04
C GLU A 726 -18.29 -16.35 10.30
N LEU A 727 -17.57 -17.44 10.58
CA LEU A 727 -18.15 -18.69 11.08
C LEU A 727 -17.87 -18.79 12.58
N CYS A 728 -18.93 -18.74 13.39
CA CYS A 728 -18.87 -18.82 14.84
C CYS A 728 -19.38 -20.17 15.34
N PHE A 729 -18.59 -20.84 16.17
CA PHE A 729 -18.91 -22.15 16.77
C PHE A 729 -18.95 -22.06 18.29
N GLN A 730 -19.96 -22.64 18.93
CA GLN A 730 -20.03 -22.79 20.40
C GLN A 730 -20.26 -24.26 20.76
N ARG A 731 -19.36 -24.86 21.54
CA ARG A 731 -19.56 -26.23 22.03
C ARG A 731 -20.68 -26.25 23.08
N LEU A 732 -21.67 -27.14 22.91
CA LEU A 732 -22.80 -27.34 23.82
C LEU A 732 -22.44 -28.15 25.07
#